data_AF-A0A235HUL2-F1
#
_entry.id   AF-A0A235HUL2-F1
#
_cell.length_a   1.000
_cell.length_b   1.000
_cell.length_c   1.000
_cell.angle_alpha   90.00
_cell.angle_beta   90.00
_cell.angle_gamma   90.00
#
_symmetry.space_group_name_H-M   'P 1'
#
loop_
_entity.id
_entity.type
_entity.pdbx_description
1 polymer ?
#
loop_
_entity_poly.entity_id
_entity_poly.type
_entity_poly.pdbx_seq_one_letter_code
_entity_poly.pdbx_strand_id
1 'polypeptide(L)'
;MKIPKAWISLLVVIACIIYSIAAQATINTIGDGNLPTRIVEVANPQSRLPATKVLLPDWSRISLAQLPGISQSGAIDGSPYSQTLGYDLSRTWNVGMTPDQYLKLGDISEALQAEEFSLQAIALRTQPEANTDINSIDLNKIALSEFPLIGEQTLSHLAQVVPELAKTQVNNITPVATLLKSQGIAASNLTLAQVLTQYEVGQMKLGEIDLLKFSISSIPNLDAVQLQQFTGWMNSNVSDIPGLGQVPLGLMPNPITEIGSLVMRIDVVYGPTENRRNNTISGSDVQGFSVPCTEKDCAYLELDDLENTGRSDRSKLEGKQWISGKYQEVEGGRGILKAVNNGREPTGRLPFGKAFKVVVMEPDETTDTVDTALFFRFCAWRMGCTPYFIGPVPFFSYKVNSLIFVGNLSEQRTNTTSLPTGATREPKAKTTNGTGVIEKINPCTFSSASQSITDQSFSGIDLRSLGNAIAEIESAGSGDYKAVGIHTCADGGLNCGRALGRYQFMSYNPYAVQLIAVKPGGQEFLSQVEQGHQPTEAELFEFFPPADQDRAFMADMANKIQVTQEQIDPARGQPFTGDRLIERVAQKHFGGDYSKVDGNGSDALGRLSLKDYGKTALASYRNSNSDNGTLTCSPNVNSSYISTAKNTENGR
;
A
#
# COMPACT_ATOMS: atom_id res chain seq x y z
N MET A 1 -37.04 -9.04 -51.41
CA MET A 1 -37.41 -8.51 -50.07
C MET A 1 -36.21 -7.76 -49.50
N LYS A 2 -36.35 -6.45 -49.27
CA LYS A 2 -35.33 -5.63 -48.61
C LYS A 2 -35.63 -5.60 -47.11
N ILE A 3 -34.76 -6.21 -46.30
CA ILE A 3 -34.84 -6.12 -44.84
C ILE A 3 -34.33 -4.73 -44.43
N PRO A 4 -35.09 -3.93 -43.66
CA PRO A 4 -34.69 -2.57 -43.32
C PRO A 4 -33.52 -2.56 -42.33
N LYS A 5 -32.57 -1.65 -42.56
CA LYS A 5 -31.33 -1.46 -41.78
C LYS A 5 -31.56 -1.22 -40.27
N ALA A 6 -32.78 -0.93 -39.84
CA ALA A 6 -33.13 -0.75 -38.42
C ALA A 6 -33.09 -2.07 -37.60
N TRP A 7 -33.14 -3.24 -38.25
CA TRP A 7 -33.14 -4.54 -37.55
C TRP A 7 -31.72 -5.10 -37.30
N ILE A 8 -30.71 -4.60 -38.00
CA ILE A 8 -29.32 -5.03 -37.80
C ILE A 8 -28.72 -4.37 -36.55
N SER A 9 -29.14 -3.14 -36.22
CA SER A 9 -28.68 -2.44 -35.02
C SER A 9 -29.28 -2.99 -33.72
N LEU A 10 -30.46 -3.61 -33.77
CA LEU A 10 -31.09 -4.20 -32.57
C LEU A 10 -30.49 -5.56 -32.20
N LEU A 11 -29.99 -6.32 -33.18
CA LEU A 11 -29.32 -7.62 -32.95
C LEU A 11 -27.89 -7.46 -32.42
N VAL A 12 -27.18 -6.37 -32.75
CA VAL A 12 -25.84 -6.08 -32.21
C VAL A 12 -25.90 -5.59 -30.74
N VAL A 13 -26.98 -4.90 -30.35
CA VAL A 13 -27.15 -4.44 -28.96
C VAL A 13 -27.62 -5.58 -28.04
N ILE A 14 -28.41 -6.53 -28.53
CA ILE A 14 -28.84 -7.70 -27.73
C ILE A 14 -27.72 -8.75 -27.61
N ALA A 15 -26.81 -8.87 -28.59
CA ALA A 15 -25.62 -9.72 -28.46
C ALA A 15 -24.57 -9.16 -27.46
N CYS A 16 -24.58 -7.85 -27.19
CA CYS A 16 -23.70 -7.22 -26.19
C CYS A 16 -24.26 -7.30 -24.75
N ILE A 17 -25.53 -7.69 -24.55
CA ILE A 17 -26.15 -7.78 -23.22
C ILE A 17 -26.17 -9.22 -22.67
N ILE A 18 -25.88 -10.23 -23.49
CA ILE A 18 -25.89 -11.65 -23.06
C ILE A 18 -24.47 -12.22 -22.83
N TYR A 19 -23.40 -11.47 -23.08
CA TYR A 19 -22.00 -11.84 -22.75
C TYR A 19 -21.48 -11.25 -21.43
N SER A 20 -22.37 -10.91 -20.50
CA SER A 20 -22.02 -10.47 -19.14
C SER A 20 -22.67 -11.37 -18.09
N ILE A 21 -22.46 -12.68 -18.22
CA ILE A 21 -22.58 -13.61 -17.10
C ILE A 21 -21.24 -14.34 -17.00
N ALA A 22 -20.18 -13.58 -16.79
CA ALA A 22 -18.99 -14.12 -16.14
C ALA A 22 -19.37 -14.28 -14.66
N ALA A 23 -19.20 -15.49 -14.15
CA ALA A 23 -19.39 -15.81 -12.76
C ALA A 23 -18.75 -14.73 -11.89
N GLN A 24 -19.55 -14.12 -11.02
CA GLN A 24 -19.04 -13.37 -9.88
C GLN A 24 -18.35 -14.38 -8.97
N ALA A 25 -17.11 -14.72 -9.31
CA ALA A 25 -16.13 -15.06 -8.31
C ALA A 25 -16.08 -13.83 -7.40
N THR A 26 -16.53 -14.02 -6.16
CA THR A 26 -16.38 -13.08 -5.07
C THR A 26 -14.93 -12.61 -5.07
N ILE A 27 -14.72 -11.39 -5.56
CA ILE A 27 -13.47 -10.65 -5.37
C ILE A 27 -13.45 -10.36 -3.88
N ASN A 28 -12.81 -11.24 -3.12
CA ASN A 28 -12.34 -10.89 -1.79
C ASN A 28 -11.21 -9.89 -2.01
N THR A 29 -11.56 -8.60 -2.05
CA THR A 29 -10.60 -7.52 -1.84
C THR A 29 -10.14 -7.61 -0.39
N ILE A 30 -9.11 -8.42 -0.16
CA ILE A 30 -8.35 -8.45 1.09
C ILE A 30 -7.40 -7.25 1.05
N GLY A 31 -7.48 -6.40 2.07
CA GLY A 31 -6.38 -5.53 2.50
C GLY A 31 -6.68 -4.03 2.46
N ASP A 32 -7.00 -3.47 3.63
CA ASP A 32 -7.09 -2.02 3.95
C ASP A 32 -5.75 -1.25 3.80
N GLY A 33 -5.00 -1.44 2.71
CA GLY A 33 -3.87 -0.58 2.31
C GLY A 33 -2.65 -0.52 3.26
N ASN A 34 -2.66 -1.21 4.40
CA ASN A 34 -1.54 -1.25 5.33
C ASN A 34 -0.83 -2.60 5.25
N LEU A 35 0.39 -2.60 4.69
CA LEU A 35 1.26 -3.76 4.68
C LEU A 35 1.67 -4.17 6.11
N PRO A 36 1.75 -5.48 6.42
CA PRO A 36 2.28 -5.95 7.70
C PRO A 36 3.65 -5.33 8.03
N THR A 37 3.81 -4.88 9.27
CA THR A 37 5.08 -4.33 9.77
C THR A 37 5.51 -5.03 11.05
N ARG A 38 6.81 -4.99 11.31
CA ARG A 38 7.44 -5.51 12.53
C ARG A 38 8.34 -4.44 13.14
N ILE A 39 8.46 -4.47 14.46
CA ILE A 39 9.37 -3.59 15.18
C ILE A 39 10.77 -4.18 15.15
N VAL A 40 11.76 -3.36 14.80
CA VAL A 40 13.19 -3.69 14.89
C VAL A 40 13.86 -2.71 15.82
N GLU A 41 14.63 -3.24 16.77
CA GLU A 41 15.48 -2.44 17.62
C GLU A 41 16.81 -2.18 16.92
N VAL A 42 17.08 -0.90 16.64
CA VAL A 42 18.35 -0.45 16.07
C VAL A 42 19.17 0.12 17.21
N ALA A 43 20.29 -0.54 17.51
CA ALA A 43 21.24 -0.04 18.48
C ALA A 43 21.80 1.31 18.00
N ASN A 44 21.81 2.32 18.86
CA ASN A 44 22.52 3.57 18.60
C ASN A 44 23.97 3.39 19.05
N PRO A 45 24.96 3.29 18.14
CA PRO A 45 26.34 3.07 18.54
C PRO A 45 27.00 4.32 19.16
N GLN A 46 26.38 5.50 19.04
CA GLN A 46 26.91 6.76 19.56
C GLN A 46 26.35 7.20 20.92
N SER A 47 25.20 6.69 21.38
CA SER A 47 24.58 7.16 22.61
C SER A 47 24.41 6.08 23.69
N ARG A 48 24.50 6.46 24.97
CA ARG A 48 24.08 5.63 26.12
C ARG A 48 22.55 5.47 26.21
N LEU A 49 21.82 5.75 25.13
CA LEU A 49 20.37 5.72 25.08
C LEU A 49 19.87 4.30 24.74
N PRO A 50 18.65 3.94 25.14
CA PRO A 50 18.03 2.68 24.74
C PRO A 50 17.93 2.57 23.21
N ALA A 51 17.95 1.34 22.70
CA ALA A 51 17.82 1.06 21.27
C ALA A 51 16.56 1.71 20.68
N THR A 52 16.70 2.29 19.49
CA THR A 52 15.59 2.96 18.81
C THR A 52 14.73 1.91 18.12
N LYS A 53 13.43 1.91 18.41
CA LYS A 53 12.45 1.03 17.77
C LYS A 53 12.00 1.61 16.43
N VAL A 54 12.13 0.85 15.36
CA VAL A 54 11.81 1.25 13.99
C VAL A 54 10.78 0.28 13.42
N LEU A 55 9.76 0.80 12.75
CA LEU A 55 8.80 -0.02 12.01
C LEU A 55 9.38 -0.35 10.64
N LEU A 56 9.59 -1.64 10.38
CA LEU A 56 10.02 -2.16 9.09
C LEU A 56 8.94 -3.07 8.50
N PRO A 57 8.93 -3.29 7.17
CA PRO A 57 8.02 -4.25 6.56
C PRO A 57 8.26 -5.65 7.12
N ASP A 58 7.19 -6.38 7.42
CA ASP A 58 7.30 -7.77 7.85
C ASP A 58 7.28 -8.71 6.63
N TRP A 59 8.46 -8.96 6.07
CA TRP A 59 8.62 -9.82 4.90
C TRP A 59 8.19 -11.27 5.14
N SER A 60 8.10 -11.71 6.40
CA SER A 60 7.55 -13.04 6.71
C SER A 60 6.03 -13.12 6.50
N ARG A 61 5.37 -11.96 6.40
CA ARG A 61 3.92 -11.84 6.23
C ARG A 61 3.49 -11.19 4.91
N ILE A 62 4.38 -10.47 4.22
CA ILE A 62 4.10 -9.80 2.95
C ILE A 62 4.41 -10.71 1.76
N SER A 63 3.44 -10.94 0.89
CA SER A 63 3.59 -11.62 -0.41
C SER A 63 3.43 -10.67 -1.61
N LEU A 64 3.74 -11.14 -2.82
CA LEU A 64 3.52 -10.35 -4.06
C LEU A 64 2.03 -10.02 -4.30
N ALA A 65 1.12 -10.94 -3.96
CA ALA A 65 -0.33 -10.72 -4.09
C ALA A 65 -0.92 -9.77 -3.03
N GLN A 66 -0.19 -9.50 -1.94
CA GLN A 66 -0.62 -8.58 -0.88
C GLN A 66 -0.06 -7.16 -1.04
N LEU A 67 0.93 -6.98 -1.92
CA LEU A 67 1.43 -5.65 -2.26
C LEU A 67 0.30 -4.83 -2.92
N PRO A 68 0.26 -3.50 -2.70
CA PRO A 68 -0.73 -2.64 -3.34
C PRO A 68 -0.71 -2.78 -4.87
N GLY A 69 -1.85 -2.50 -5.49
CA GLY A 69 -1.94 -2.45 -6.94
C GLY A 69 -1.06 -1.33 -7.52
N ILE A 70 -0.44 -1.60 -8.67
CA ILE A 70 0.36 -0.61 -9.41
C ILE A 70 -0.49 0.62 -9.75
N SER A 71 0.06 1.83 -9.58
CA SER A 71 -0.70 3.08 -9.76
C SER A 71 -0.69 3.62 -11.19
N GLN A 72 0.12 3.03 -12.08
CA GLN A 72 0.19 3.44 -13.48
C GLN A 72 0.16 2.22 -14.39
N SER A 73 -0.74 2.26 -15.38
CA SER A 73 -0.76 1.27 -16.46
C SER A 73 0.48 1.44 -17.34
N GLY A 74 0.90 0.35 -17.97
CA GLY A 74 2.01 0.38 -18.88
C GLY A 74 2.10 -0.87 -19.73
N ALA A 75 3.08 -0.84 -20.63
CA ALA A 75 3.33 -1.92 -21.55
C ALA A 75 4.82 -1.97 -21.90
N ILE A 76 5.28 -3.16 -22.22
CA ILE A 76 6.57 -3.37 -22.87
C ILE A 76 6.36 -4.27 -24.08
N ASP A 77 6.91 -3.85 -25.21
CA ASP A 77 7.14 -4.74 -26.34
C ASP A 77 8.48 -5.45 -26.12
N GLY A 78 8.39 -6.72 -25.75
CA GLY A 78 9.53 -7.58 -25.50
C GLY A 78 10.05 -8.30 -26.74
N SER A 79 9.32 -8.23 -27.87
CA SER A 79 9.62 -8.99 -29.09
C SER A 79 11.06 -8.84 -29.61
N PRO A 80 11.74 -7.68 -29.48
CA PRO A 80 13.15 -7.55 -29.90
C PRO A 80 14.11 -8.42 -29.07
N TYR A 81 13.69 -8.85 -27.88
CA TYR A 81 14.52 -9.58 -26.94
C TYR A 81 14.13 -11.06 -26.83
N SER A 82 12.88 -11.42 -27.13
CA SER A 82 12.30 -12.73 -26.82
C SER A 82 13.10 -13.93 -27.36
N GLN A 83 13.60 -13.83 -28.60
CA GLN A 83 14.42 -14.90 -29.19
C GLN A 83 15.75 -15.11 -28.45
N THR A 84 16.34 -14.02 -27.95
CA THR A 84 17.64 -14.07 -27.26
C THR A 84 17.50 -14.54 -25.82
N LEU A 85 16.37 -14.23 -25.18
CA LEU A 85 16.11 -14.57 -23.78
C LEU A 85 15.49 -15.95 -23.60
N GLY A 86 14.94 -16.54 -24.66
CA GLY A 86 14.22 -17.81 -24.57
C GLY A 86 12.83 -17.70 -23.94
N TYR A 87 12.35 -16.49 -23.66
CA TYR A 87 11.00 -16.22 -23.17
C TYR A 87 10.54 -14.82 -23.61
N ASP A 88 9.23 -14.62 -23.67
CA ASP A 88 8.65 -13.37 -24.12
C ASP A 88 8.60 -12.33 -23.00
N LEU A 89 9.29 -11.21 -23.19
CA LEU A 89 9.22 -10.08 -22.25
C LEU A 89 7.96 -9.25 -22.41
N SER A 90 7.23 -9.42 -23.52
CA SER A 90 6.06 -8.60 -23.83
C SER A 90 4.97 -8.80 -22.80
N ARG A 91 4.39 -7.69 -22.37
CA ARG A 91 3.24 -7.67 -21.46
C ARG A 91 2.65 -6.26 -21.33
N THR A 92 1.44 -6.24 -20.82
CA THR A 92 0.75 -5.03 -20.38
C THR A 92 0.33 -5.21 -18.93
N TRP A 93 0.25 -4.11 -18.20
CA TRP A 93 -0.32 -4.08 -16.86
C TRP A 93 -1.24 -2.87 -16.75
N ASN A 94 -2.27 -3.02 -15.91
CA ASN A 94 -3.25 -1.99 -15.66
C ASN A 94 -3.17 -1.51 -14.22
N VAL A 95 -3.56 -0.25 -13.99
CA VAL A 95 -3.74 0.29 -12.65
C VAL A 95 -4.57 -0.68 -11.80
N GLY A 96 -4.12 -0.90 -10.57
CA GLY A 96 -4.77 -1.78 -9.60
C GLY A 96 -4.31 -3.23 -9.66
N MET A 97 -3.56 -3.66 -10.68
CA MET A 97 -2.98 -5.00 -10.72
C MET A 97 -1.88 -5.16 -9.67
N THR A 98 -1.89 -6.27 -8.95
CA THR A 98 -0.85 -6.63 -7.98
C THR A 98 0.39 -7.20 -8.69
N PRO A 99 1.59 -7.10 -8.11
CA PRO A 99 2.84 -7.57 -8.71
C PRO A 99 2.81 -9.01 -9.23
N ASP A 100 2.14 -9.93 -8.55
CA ASP A 100 2.03 -11.34 -8.99
C ASP A 100 1.26 -11.51 -10.32
N GLN A 101 0.38 -10.56 -10.67
CA GLN A 101 -0.45 -10.63 -11.87
C GLN A 101 0.27 -10.23 -13.16
N TYR A 102 1.37 -9.46 -13.07
CA TYR A 102 2.11 -8.96 -14.24
C TYR A 102 3.60 -9.34 -14.26
N LEU A 103 4.16 -9.77 -13.12
CA LEU A 103 5.49 -10.36 -13.07
C LEU A 103 5.42 -11.82 -13.51
N LYS A 104 6.36 -12.21 -14.36
CA LYS A 104 6.58 -13.59 -14.78
C LYS A 104 7.64 -14.24 -13.89
N LEU A 105 7.64 -15.57 -13.82
CA LEU A 105 8.66 -16.32 -13.07
C LEU A 105 10.09 -15.94 -13.49
N GLY A 106 10.33 -15.77 -14.80
CA GLY A 106 11.66 -15.40 -15.30
C GLY A 106 12.15 -14.05 -14.80
N ASP A 107 11.23 -13.13 -14.47
CA ASP A 107 11.56 -11.78 -14.01
C ASP A 107 12.11 -11.75 -12.59
N ILE A 108 11.56 -12.63 -11.75
CA ILE A 108 11.90 -12.72 -10.33
C ILE A 108 12.94 -13.79 -10.04
N SER A 109 13.43 -14.49 -11.07
CA SER A 109 14.39 -15.59 -10.92
C SER A 109 15.71 -15.15 -10.28
N GLU A 110 16.33 -14.05 -10.73
CA GLU A 110 17.57 -13.56 -10.09
C GLU A 110 17.32 -13.08 -8.64
N ALA A 111 16.17 -12.47 -8.38
CA ALA A 111 15.93 -11.77 -7.13
C ALA A 111 15.34 -12.66 -6.04
N LEU A 112 14.43 -13.57 -6.38
CA LEU A 112 13.66 -14.40 -5.45
C LEU A 112 13.90 -15.90 -5.65
N GLN A 113 14.42 -16.33 -6.80
CA GLN A 113 14.65 -17.75 -7.16
C GLN A 113 13.37 -18.61 -7.03
N ALA A 114 12.20 -18.02 -7.29
CA ALA A 114 10.90 -18.68 -7.09
C ALA A 114 10.73 -19.96 -7.93
N GLU A 115 11.45 -20.08 -9.04
CA GLU A 115 11.48 -21.24 -9.92
C GLU A 115 12.10 -22.50 -9.31
N GLU A 116 12.84 -22.37 -8.21
CA GLU A 116 13.38 -23.50 -7.44
C GLU A 116 12.30 -24.23 -6.63
N PHE A 117 11.14 -23.60 -6.43
CA PHE A 117 10.03 -24.26 -5.75
C PHE A 117 9.36 -25.34 -6.59
N SER A 118 8.78 -26.31 -5.89
CA SER A 118 7.73 -27.18 -6.40
C SER A 118 6.37 -26.75 -5.83
N LEU A 119 5.26 -27.24 -6.39
CA LEU A 119 3.92 -26.96 -5.85
C LEU A 119 3.76 -27.44 -4.40
N GLN A 120 4.38 -28.57 -4.06
CA GLN A 120 4.45 -29.06 -2.68
C GLN A 120 5.17 -28.05 -1.76
N ALA A 121 6.31 -27.50 -2.20
CA ALA A 121 7.08 -26.54 -1.42
C ALA A 121 6.32 -25.20 -1.23
N ILE A 122 5.54 -24.79 -2.22
CA ILE A 122 4.65 -23.62 -2.16
C ILE A 122 3.53 -23.87 -1.16
N ALA A 123 2.84 -25.02 -1.26
CA ALA A 123 1.73 -25.37 -0.37
C ALA A 123 2.16 -25.41 1.12
N LEU A 124 3.40 -25.82 1.41
CA LEU A 124 3.95 -25.80 2.78
C LEU A 124 4.18 -24.38 3.32
N ARG A 125 4.50 -23.41 2.45
CA ARG A 125 4.80 -22.02 2.84
C ARG A 125 3.58 -21.13 2.94
N THR A 126 2.44 -21.61 2.45
CA THR A 126 1.15 -20.95 2.54
C THR A 126 0.28 -21.54 3.67
N GLN A 127 0.85 -22.36 4.55
CA GLN A 127 0.13 -22.92 5.69
C GLN A 127 -0.06 -21.89 6.84
N PRO A 128 -1.22 -21.91 7.52
CA PRO A 128 -1.57 -20.93 8.57
C PRO A 128 -0.59 -20.84 9.75
N GLU A 129 0.17 -21.90 10.04
CA GLU A 129 1.17 -21.89 11.12
C GLU A 129 2.35 -20.91 10.85
N ALA A 130 2.55 -20.51 9.59
CA ALA A 130 3.52 -19.49 9.20
C ALA A 130 2.89 -18.11 8.94
N ASN A 131 1.57 -18.03 8.71
CA ASN A 131 0.86 -16.79 8.41
C ASN A 131 -0.66 -16.97 8.56
N THR A 132 -1.28 -16.37 9.58
CA THR A 132 -2.71 -16.52 9.90
C THR A 132 -3.65 -15.93 8.85
N ASP A 133 -3.13 -15.18 7.88
CA ASP A 133 -3.89 -14.43 6.87
C ASP A 133 -3.97 -15.17 5.51
N ILE A 134 -3.46 -16.40 5.41
CA ILE A 134 -3.40 -17.18 4.15
C ILE A 134 -4.22 -18.47 4.27
N ASN A 135 -5.14 -18.69 3.32
CA ASN A 135 -5.85 -19.97 3.19
C ASN A 135 -4.88 -21.07 2.74
N SER A 136 -4.83 -22.18 3.48
CA SER A 136 -4.01 -23.33 3.13
C SER A 136 -4.35 -23.88 1.75
N ILE A 137 -3.34 -24.18 0.95
CA ILE A 137 -3.51 -24.69 -0.40
C ILE A 137 -3.59 -26.21 -0.38
N ASP A 138 -4.76 -26.75 -0.76
CA ASP A 138 -4.97 -28.18 -0.93
C ASP A 138 -4.80 -28.57 -2.40
N LEU A 139 -3.61 -29.06 -2.75
CA LEU A 139 -3.26 -29.46 -4.11
C LEU A 139 -4.20 -30.54 -4.68
N ASN A 140 -4.89 -31.31 -3.83
CA ASN A 140 -5.85 -32.31 -4.30
C ASN A 140 -7.13 -31.70 -4.87
N LYS A 141 -7.42 -30.44 -4.54
CA LYS A 141 -8.60 -29.70 -5.00
C LYS A 141 -8.32 -28.75 -6.14
N ILE A 142 -7.04 -28.47 -6.42
CA ILE A 142 -6.63 -27.58 -7.51
C ILE A 142 -6.68 -28.35 -8.82
N ALA A 143 -7.45 -27.82 -9.78
CA ALA A 143 -7.51 -28.38 -11.12
C ALA A 143 -6.21 -28.15 -11.90
N LEU A 144 -5.83 -29.06 -12.80
CA LEU A 144 -4.67 -28.90 -13.68
C LEU A 144 -4.77 -27.64 -14.55
N SER A 145 -5.99 -27.19 -14.88
CA SER A 145 -6.23 -25.95 -15.61
C SER A 145 -5.83 -24.69 -14.85
N GLU A 146 -5.79 -24.74 -13.51
CA GLU A 146 -5.30 -23.63 -12.66
C GLU A 146 -3.77 -23.56 -12.61
N PHE A 147 -3.08 -24.52 -13.25
CA PHE A 147 -1.64 -24.51 -13.43
C PHE A 147 -1.28 -24.55 -14.93
N PRO A 148 -1.54 -23.48 -15.71
CA PRO A 148 -1.44 -23.52 -17.18
C PRO A 148 -0.11 -24.04 -17.74
N LEU A 149 1.00 -23.84 -17.02
CA LEU A 149 2.31 -24.37 -17.37
C LEU A 149 2.31 -25.88 -17.59
N ILE A 150 1.48 -26.64 -16.87
CA ILE A 150 1.39 -28.10 -17.04
C ILE A 150 0.77 -28.49 -18.39
N GLY A 151 -0.16 -27.68 -18.89
CA GLY A 151 -0.83 -27.90 -20.17
C GLY A 151 0.14 -27.82 -21.35
N GLU A 152 1.21 -27.03 -21.21
CA GLU A 152 2.23 -26.85 -22.25
C GLU A 152 3.25 -27.99 -22.33
N GLN A 153 3.27 -28.89 -21.34
CA GLN A 153 4.26 -29.96 -21.27
C GLN A 153 3.90 -31.14 -22.16
N THR A 154 4.89 -31.68 -22.86
CA THR A 154 4.73 -32.86 -23.70
C THR A 154 4.82 -34.15 -22.89
N LEU A 155 4.21 -35.24 -23.37
CA LEU A 155 4.29 -36.55 -22.70
C LEU A 155 5.73 -37.03 -22.52
N SER A 156 6.60 -36.82 -23.51
CA SER A 156 8.03 -37.17 -23.40
C SER A 156 8.73 -36.36 -22.30
N HIS A 157 8.46 -35.05 -22.23
CA HIS A 157 9.07 -34.18 -21.22
C HIS A 157 8.60 -34.53 -19.82
N LEU A 158 7.30 -34.77 -19.63
CA LEU A 158 6.74 -35.17 -18.34
C LEU A 158 7.32 -36.50 -17.86
N ALA A 159 7.48 -37.49 -18.75
CA ALA A 159 8.11 -38.76 -18.40
C ALA A 159 9.58 -38.58 -17.95
N GLN A 160 10.26 -37.54 -18.43
CA GLN A 160 11.65 -37.23 -18.07
C GLN A 160 11.76 -36.50 -16.74
N VAL A 161 10.91 -35.50 -16.47
CA VAL A 161 11.08 -34.60 -15.31
C VAL A 161 10.26 -34.99 -14.09
N VAL A 162 9.13 -35.70 -14.28
CA VAL A 162 8.28 -36.12 -13.16
C VAL A 162 8.81 -37.44 -12.58
N PRO A 163 9.18 -37.49 -11.28
CA PRO A 163 9.75 -38.69 -10.67
C PRO A 163 8.90 -39.94 -10.86
N GLU A 164 9.53 -41.01 -11.34
CA GLU A 164 8.92 -42.33 -11.60
C GLU A 164 7.78 -42.36 -12.64
N LEU A 165 7.35 -41.22 -13.22
CA LEU A 165 6.20 -41.16 -14.12
C LEU A 165 6.37 -42.04 -15.37
N ALA A 166 7.59 -42.11 -15.93
CA ALA A 166 7.91 -42.99 -17.05
C ALA A 166 7.62 -44.48 -16.76
N LYS A 167 7.79 -44.92 -15.52
CA LYS A 167 7.58 -46.32 -15.10
C LYS A 167 6.15 -46.57 -14.61
N THR A 168 5.36 -45.52 -14.41
CA THR A 168 3.97 -45.60 -13.98
C THR A 168 3.09 -46.09 -15.13
N GLN A 169 2.16 -46.99 -14.83
CA GLN A 169 1.15 -47.47 -15.78
C GLN A 169 0.19 -46.34 -16.16
N VAL A 170 -0.19 -46.27 -17.44
CA VAL A 170 -1.04 -45.20 -17.97
C VAL A 170 -2.41 -45.12 -17.27
N ASN A 171 -2.99 -46.24 -16.84
CA ASN A 171 -4.24 -46.25 -16.06
C ASN A 171 -4.16 -45.47 -14.74
N ASN A 172 -2.96 -45.31 -14.18
CA ASN A 172 -2.69 -44.56 -12.94
C ASN A 172 -2.31 -43.10 -13.21
N ILE A 173 -2.33 -42.66 -14.47
CA ILE A 173 -2.09 -41.28 -14.90
C ILE A 173 -3.31 -40.82 -15.70
N THR A 174 -4.41 -40.52 -15.00
CA THR A 174 -5.74 -40.32 -15.61
C THR A 174 -5.76 -39.26 -16.75
N PRO A 175 -5.07 -38.11 -16.64
CA PRO A 175 -5.00 -37.14 -17.72
C PRO A 175 -4.32 -37.72 -18.97
N VAL A 176 -3.20 -38.43 -18.80
CA VAL A 176 -2.47 -39.06 -19.92
C VAL A 176 -3.30 -40.17 -20.57
N ALA A 177 -3.98 -41.00 -19.78
CA ALA A 177 -4.91 -42.00 -20.32
C ALA A 177 -6.03 -41.36 -21.16
N THR A 178 -6.56 -40.22 -20.71
CA THR A 178 -7.60 -39.48 -21.43
C THR A 178 -7.07 -38.91 -22.75
N LEU A 179 -5.86 -38.34 -22.73
CA LEU A 179 -5.18 -37.82 -23.90
C LEU A 179 -4.89 -38.91 -24.95
N LEU A 180 -4.39 -40.07 -24.52
CA LEU A 180 -4.15 -41.19 -25.44
C LEU A 180 -5.46 -41.75 -26.03
N LYS A 181 -6.52 -41.81 -25.22
CA LYS A 181 -7.85 -42.25 -25.67
C LYS A 181 -8.45 -41.31 -26.71
N SER A 182 -8.19 -39.99 -26.65
CA SER A 182 -8.68 -39.05 -27.66
C SER A 182 -8.08 -39.32 -29.05
N GLN A 183 -6.92 -39.99 -29.11
CA GLN A 183 -6.27 -40.48 -30.33
C GLN A 183 -6.62 -41.94 -30.69
N GLY A 184 -7.56 -42.56 -29.97
CA GLY A 184 -7.94 -43.96 -30.17
C GLY A 184 -6.91 -44.99 -29.69
N ILE A 185 -5.95 -44.58 -28.85
CA ILE A 185 -4.90 -45.47 -28.32
C ILE A 185 -5.36 -46.10 -27.01
N ALA A 186 -5.43 -47.44 -26.98
CA ALA A 186 -5.77 -48.22 -25.79
C ALA A 186 -4.50 -48.79 -25.14
N ALA A 187 -3.89 -48.04 -24.23
CA ALA A 187 -2.60 -48.37 -23.62
C ALA A 187 -2.63 -48.51 -22.08
N SER A 188 -3.81 -48.75 -21.49
CA SER A 188 -4.01 -48.71 -20.03
C SER A 188 -3.06 -49.59 -19.21
N ASN A 189 -2.62 -50.73 -19.76
CA ASN A 189 -1.73 -51.69 -19.06
C ASN A 189 -0.24 -51.45 -19.34
N LEU A 190 0.10 -50.49 -20.21
CA LEU A 190 1.47 -50.13 -20.53
C LEU A 190 1.96 -49.04 -19.58
N THR A 191 3.26 -49.05 -19.31
CA THR A 191 3.95 -47.90 -18.69
C THR A 191 4.05 -46.75 -19.68
N LEU A 192 4.15 -45.51 -19.18
CA LEU A 192 4.34 -44.35 -20.05
C LEU A 192 5.57 -44.51 -20.96
N ALA A 193 6.68 -45.04 -20.45
CA ALA A 193 7.88 -45.32 -21.26
C ALA A 193 7.63 -46.30 -22.42
N GLN A 194 6.85 -47.36 -22.18
CA GLN A 194 6.46 -48.30 -23.23
C GLN A 194 5.58 -47.63 -24.28
N VAL A 195 4.63 -46.79 -23.85
CA VAL A 195 3.78 -46.02 -24.78
C VAL A 195 4.62 -45.08 -25.65
N LEU A 196 5.55 -44.33 -25.06
CA LEU A 196 6.44 -43.42 -25.78
C LEU A 196 7.36 -44.13 -26.78
N THR A 197 7.64 -45.42 -26.55
CA THR A 197 8.44 -46.25 -27.47
C THR A 197 7.58 -46.82 -28.61
N GLN A 198 6.32 -47.15 -28.31
CA GLN A 198 5.44 -47.89 -29.22
C GLN A 198 4.57 -46.97 -30.10
N TYR A 199 4.33 -45.72 -29.67
CA TYR A 199 3.48 -44.75 -30.36
C TYR A 199 4.19 -43.40 -30.51
N GLU A 200 3.94 -42.70 -31.62
CA GLU A 200 4.47 -41.35 -31.89
C GLU A 200 3.69 -40.25 -31.15
N VAL A 201 3.53 -40.40 -29.84
CA VAL A 201 2.71 -39.51 -28.98
C VAL A 201 3.55 -38.60 -28.09
N GLY A 202 4.87 -38.73 -28.14
CA GLY A 202 5.77 -38.02 -27.23
C GLY A 202 5.67 -36.50 -27.27
N GLN A 203 5.26 -35.93 -28.42
CA GLN A 203 5.07 -34.48 -28.60
C GLN A 203 3.67 -33.99 -28.22
N MET A 204 2.74 -34.89 -27.90
CA MET A 204 1.39 -34.49 -27.47
C MET A 204 1.47 -33.74 -26.14
N LYS A 205 0.71 -32.66 -26.04
CA LYS A 205 0.63 -31.81 -24.85
C LYS A 205 -0.59 -32.13 -24.00
N LEU A 206 -0.47 -31.99 -22.68
CA LEU A 206 -1.61 -32.18 -21.77
C LEU A 206 -2.76 -31.18 -22.04
N GLY A 207 -2.45 -29.98 -22.53
CA GLY A 207 -3.44 -28.96 -22.88
C GLY A 207 -4.36 -29.33 -24.05
N GLU A 208 -4.12 -30.45 -24.75
CA GLU A 208 -4.99 -30.97 -25.82
C GLU A 208 -6.27 -31.64 -25.27
N ILE A 209 -6.40 -31.79 -23.96
CA ILE A 209 -7.62 -32.24 -23.28
C ILE A 209 -8.13 -31.20 -22.28
N ASP A 210 -9.38 -31.35 -21.87
CA ASP A 210 -10.00 -30.49 -20.86
C ASP A 210 -9.41 -30.77 -19.46
N LEU A 211 -8.48 -29.91 -19.04
CA LEU A 211 -7.75 -30.02 -17.78
C LEU A 211 -8.57 -29.65 -16.53
N LEU A 212 -9.77 -29.08 -16.68
CA LEU A 212 -10.65 -28.76 -15.54
C LEU A 212 -11.13 -30.01 -14.78
N LYS A 213 -11.07 -31.17 -15.43
CA LYS A 213 -11.58 -32.45 -14.90
C LYS A 213 -10.59 -33.21 -14.02
N PHE A 214 -9.36 -32.71 -13.90
CA PHE A 214 -8.26 -33.42 -13.26
C PHE A 214 -7.61 -32.53 -12.22
N SER A 215 -7.33 -33.08 -11.05
CA SER A 215 -6.54 -32.38 -10.02
C SER A 215 -5.05 -32.49 -10.31
N ILE A 216 -4.23 -31.66 -9.65
CA ILE A 216 -2.76 -31.79 -9.66
C ILE A 216 -2.34 -33.22 -9.26
N SER A 217 -3.00 -33.79 -8.25
CA SER A 217 -2.73 -35.16 -7.77
C SER A 217 -3.16 -36.28 -8.73
N SER A 218 -3.86 -35.97 -9.82
CA SER A 218 -4.17 -36.95 -10.88
C SER A 218 -2.92 -37.36 -11.69
N ILE A 219 -1.80 -36.66 -11.52
CA ILE A 219 -0.48 -37.04 -12.05
C ILE A 219 0.43 -37.34 -10.85
N PRO A 220 0.81 -38.60 -10.62
CA PRO A 220 1.66 -38.95 -9.49
C PRO A 220 2.99 -38.20 -9.49
N ASN A 221 3.39 -37.69 -8.32
CA ASN A 221 4.64 -36.95 -8.06
C ASN A 221 4.81 -35.64 -8.84
N LEU A 222 3.77 -35.12 -9.48
CA LEU A 222 3.85 -33.85 -10.23
C LEU A 222 4.19 -32.67 -9.30
N ASP A 223 3.61 -32.66 -8.11
CA ASP A 223 3.77 -31.62 -7.10
C ASP A 223 5.19 -31.53 -6.52
N ALA A 224 6.03 -32.55 -6.71
CA ALA A 224 7.42 -32.58 -6.29
C ALA A 224 8.39 -31.98 -7.33
N VAL A 225 7.93 -31.71 -8.56
CA VAL A 225 8.77 -31.18 -9.64
C VAL A 225 9.01 -29.68 -9.42
N GLN A 226 10.28 -29.25 -9.52
CA GLN A 226 10.63 -27.83 -9.46
C GLN A 226 10.14 -27.10 -10.72
N LEU A 227 9.63 -25.89 -10.56
CA LEU A 227 9.04 -25.10 -11.65
C LEU A 227 10.01 -24.91 -12.82
N GLN A 228 11.30 -24.68 -12.52
CA GLN A 228 12.35 -24.52 -13.52
C GLN A 228 12.57 -25.74 -14.44
N GLN A 229 12.06 -26.92 -14.06
CA GLN A 229 12.16 -28.12 -14.89
C GLN A 229 11.07 -28.20 -15.97
N PHE A 230 10.02 -27.39 -15.89
CA PHE A 230 9.00 -27.32 -16.93
C PHE A 230 9.45 -26.47 -18.11
N THR A 231 9.16 -26.92 -19.33
CA THR A 231 9.45 -26.14 -20.53
C THR A 231 8.60 -24.86 -20.51
N GLY A 232 9.24 -23.72 -20.78
CA GLY A 232 8.55 -22.43 -20.88
C GLY A 232 8.20 -21.77 -19.53
N TRP A 233 8.70 -22.29 -18.40
CA TRP A 233 8.41 -21.78 -17.06
C TRP A 233 8.60 -20.26 -16.92
N MET A 234 9.63 -19.70 -17.57
CA MET A 234 9.93 -18.27 -17.52
C MET A 234 8.78 -17.39 -18.02
N ASN A 235 7.87 -17.92 -18.84
CA ASN A 235 6.73 -17.19 -19.41
C ASN A 235 5.49 -17.15 -18.51
N SER A 236 5.41 -18.00 -17.49
CA SER A 236 4.25 -18.05 -16.59
C SER A 236 4.23 -16.82 -15.70
N ASN A 237 3.06 -16.18 -15.55
CA ASN A 237 2.90 -15.18 -14.50
C ASN A 237 3.00 -15.85 -13.14
N VAL A 238 3.42 -15.10 -12.13
CA VAL A 238 3.47 -15.60 -10.75
C VAL A 238 2.08 -16.05 -10.29
N SER A 239 1.03 -15.31 -10.66
CA SER A 239 -0.37 -15.65 -10.37
C SER A 239 -0.87 -16.93 -11.05
N ASP A 240 -0.22 -17.37 -12.13
CA ASP A 240 -0.61 -18.58 -12.87
C ASP A 240 -0.03 -19.86 -12.24
N ILE A 241 0.81 -19.71 -11.21
CA ILE A 241 1.35 -20.83 -10.43
C ILE A 241 0.52 -20.94 -9.15
N PRO A 242 -0.18 -22.06 -8.93
CA PRO A 242 -1.04 -22.22 -7.76
C PRO A 242 -0.30 -21.90 -6.46
N GLY A 243 -0.73 -20.83 -5.79
CA GLY A 243 -0.21 -20.44 -4.48
C GLY A 243 1.03 -19.56 -4.44
N LEU A 244 1.71 -19.37 -5.58
CA LEU A 244 3.02 -18.73 -5.55
C LEU A 244 2.92 -17.24 -5.17
N GLY A 245 1.91 -16.53 -5.67
CA GLY A 245 1.66 -15.13 -5.32
C GLY A 245 1.39 -14.91 -3.83
N GLN A 246 0.99 -15.96 -3.10
CA GLN A 246 0.72 -15.94 -1.66
C GLN A 246 1.93 -16.30 -0.81
N VAL A 247 3.04 -16.79 -1.39
CA VAL A 247 4.24 -17.09 -0.61
C VAL A 247 4.83 -15.80 -0.06
N PRO A 248 5.04 -15.67 1.26
CA PRO A 248 5.70 -14.50 1.81
C PRO A 248 7.10 -14.31 1.26
N LEU A 249 7.47 -13.06 0.99
CA LEU A 249 8.74 -12.68 0.37
C LEU A 249 9.96 -13.08 1.22
N GLY A 250 9.81 -13.17 2.55
CA GLY A 250 10.82 -13.68 3.48
C GLY A 250 10.93 -15.21 3.52
N LEU A 251 10.04 -15.94 2.83
CA LEU A 251 10.05 -17.41 2.74
C LEU A 251 10.39 -17.93 1.32
N MET A 252 10.66 -17.03 0.37
CA MET A 252 11.17 -17.35 -0.97
C MET A 252 12.54 -18.05 -0.90
N PRO A 253 12.97 -18.81 -1.94
CA PRO A 253 14.26 -19.51 -1.92
C PRO A 253 15.44 -18.55 -1.74
N ASN A 254 15.37 -17.37 -2.38
CA ASN A 254 16.17 -16.22 -2.01
C ASN A 254 15.28 -15.18 -1.29
N PRO A 255 15.27 -15.16 0.05
CA PRO A 255 14.34 -14.33 0.82
C PRO A 255 14.71 -12.85 0.77
N ILE A 256 13.68 -12.00 0.76
CA ILE A 256 13.86 -10.56 0.96
C ILE A 256 14.26 -10.31 2.43
N THR A 257 15.33 -9.53 2.60
CA THR A 257 15.88 -9.15 3.91
C THR A 257 16.40 -7.72 3.87
N GLU A 258 16.56 -7.11 5.05
CA GLU A 258 17.20 -5.81 5.19
C GLU A 258 18.68 -5.87 4.81
N ILE A 259 19.12 -4.99 3.90
CA ILE A 259 20.52 -4.85 3.52
C ILE A 259 21.13 -3.64 4.23
N GLY A 260 21.88 -3.95 5.29
CA GLY A 260 22.45 -2.94 6.18
C GLY A 260 21.60 -2.68 7.40
N SER A 261 22.05 -1.73 8.22
CA SER A 261 21.40 -1.44 9.51
C SER A 261 21.12 0.05 9.72
N LEU A 262 21.36 0.89 8.71
CA LEU A 262 21.20 2.32 8.87
C LEU A 262 19.73 2.73 8.79
N VAL A 263 19.31 3.40 9.85
CA VAL A 263 18.05 4.13 9.95
C VAL A 263 18.38 5.59 10.18
N MET A 264 17.64 6.46 9.51
CA MET A 264 17.80 7.92 9.62
C MET A 264 16.47 8.55 9.98
N ARG A 265 16.51 9.71 10.64
CA ARG A 265 15.33 10.54 10.88
C ARG A 265 15.08 11.40 9.65
N ILE A 266 13.82 11.56 9.25
CA ILE A 266 13.43 12.58 8.28
C ILE A 266 13.44 13.92 9.01
N ASP A 267 14.41 14.78 8.70
CA ASP A 267 14.53 16.10 9.32
C ASP A 267 13.59 17.11 8.67
N VAL A 268 13.59 17.16 7.33
CA VAL A 268 12.77 18.09 6.55
C VAL A 268 12.31 17.44 5.24
N VAL A 269 11.11 17.81 4.80
CA VAL A 269 10.54 17.46 3.50
C VAL A 269 10.64 18.65 2.57
N TYR A 270 11.23 18.46 1.39
CA TYR A 270 11.41 19.51 0.39
C TYR A 270 10.79 19.12 -0.95
N GLY A 271 10.04 20.05 -1.54
CA GLY A 271 9.36 19.96 -2.82
C GLY A 271 10.22 20.42 -3.99
N PRO A 272 9.63 20.52 -5.19
CA PRO A 272 10.37 20.70 -6.44
C PRO A 272 10.98 22.10 -6.63
N THR A 273 10.70 23.08 -5.76
CA THR A 273 11.34 24.40 -5.87
C THR A 273 12.87 24.32 -5.68
N GLU A 274 13.32 23.27 -4.99
CA GLU A 274 14.70 23.05 -4.66
C GLU A 274 15.57 22.66 -5.86
N ASN A 275 16.85 23.00 -5.78
CA ASN A 275 17.83 22.71 -6.84
C ASN A 275 19.22 22.43 -6.23
N ARG A 276 20.13 21.91 -7.07
CA ARG A 276 21.57 21.75 -6.76
C ARG A 276 21.87 21.01 -5.45
N ARG A 277 21.37 19.79 -5.35
CA ARG A 277 21.53 18.89 -4.19
C ARG A 277 22.63 17.86 -4.45
N ASN A 278 23.69 17.89 -3.63
CA ASN A 278 24.92 17.12 -3.85
C ASN A 278 25.24 16.12 -2.71
N ASN A 279 24.57 16.20 -1.56
CA ASN A 279 24.79 15.28 -0.44
C ASN A 279 23.80 14.11 -0.50
N THR A 280 23.64 13.52 -1.70
CA THR A 280 22.54 12.61 -1.98
C THR A 280 22.83 11.19 -1.55
N ILE A 281 21.76 10.45 -1.24
CA ILE A 281 21.79 9.00 -0.98
C ILE A 281 20.93 8.24 -1.99
N SER A 282 20.52 8.85 -3.09
CA SER A 282 19.68 8.23 -4.13
C SER A 282 20.45 8.05 -5.43
N GLY A 283 20.08 7.02 -6.18
CA GLY A 283 20.63 6.78 -7.52
C GLY A 283 20.20 5.42 -8.08
N SER A 284 21.17 4.70 -8.65
CA SER A 284 20.97 3.35 -9.21
C SER A 284 22.12 2.41 -8.83
N ASP A 285 21.91 1.11 -9.04
CA ASP A 285 22.96 0.11 -8.89
C ASP A 285 23.99 0.14 -10.04
N VAL A 286 23.80 1.05 -11.01
CA VAL A 286 24.69 1.30 -12.16
C VAL A 286 25.56 2.54 -11.92
N GLN A 287 24.96 3.67 -11.54
CA GLN A 287 25.65 4.94 -11.31
C GLN A 287 26.06 5.16 -9.85
N GLY A 288 25.68 4.24 -8.95
CA GLY A 288 25.82 4.41 -7.51
C GLY A 288 24.64 5.14 -6.89
N PHE A 289 24.58 5.14 -5.55
CA PHE A 289 23.49 5.71 -4.77
C PHE A 289 23.84 7.08 -4.17
N SER A 290 24.67 7.86 -4.86
CA SER A 290 25.10 9.20 -4.44
C SER A 290 25.10 10.15 -5.65
N VAL A 291 24.08 10.03 -6.51
CA VAL A 291 23.96 10.81 -7.75
C VAL A 291 23.39 12.18 -7.42
N PRO A 292 24.07 13.29 -7.74
CA PRO A 292 23.60 14.63 -7.42
C PRO A 292 22.38 15.03 -8.28
N CYS A 293 21.54 15.89 -7.73
CA CYS A 293 20.49 16.59 -8.46
C CYS A 293 20.96 18.02 -8.75
N THR A 294 21.59 18.22 -9.91
CA THR A 294 22.24 19.49 -10.28
C THR A 294 21.31 20.48 -10.96
N GLU A 295 20.16 20.01 -11.44
CA GLU A 295 19.17 20.76 -12.20
C GLU A 295 18.11 21.39 -11.27
N LYS A 296 16.99 21.84 -11.86
CA LYS A 296 15.78 22.26 -11.14
C LYS A 296 14.91 21.04 -10.78
N ASP A 297 13.86 21.25 -9.97
CA ASP A 297 12.87 20.23 -9.60
C ASP A 297 13.43 19.13 -8.68
N CYS A 298 14.40 19.48 -7.83
CA CYS A 298 15.03 18.53 -6.92
C CYS A 298 14.23 18.35 -5.63
N ALA A 299 13.03 17.79 -5.69
CA ALA A 299 12.30 17.41 -4.47
C ALA A 299 13.03 16.28 -3.72
N TYR A 300 13.10 16.34 -2.39
CA TYR A 300 13.88 15.39 -1.59
C TYR A 300 13.46 15.33 -0.12
N LEU A 301 13.95 14.29 0.56
CA LEU A 301 13.98 14.22 2.02
C LEU A 301 15.35 14.61 2.52
N GLU A 302 15.42 15.60 3.42
CA GLU A 302 16.60 15.82 4.24
C GLU A 302 16.58 14.87 5.42
N LEU A 303 17.66 14.12 5.57
CA LEU A 303 17.80 13.06 6.54
C LEU A 303 18.93 13.41 7.50
N ASP A 304 18.72 13.04 8.75
CA ASP A 304 19.67 13.25 9.83
C ASP A 304 19.88 11.95 10.63
N ASP A 305 20.91 11.93 11.47
CA ASP A 305 21.13 10.84 12.40
C ASP A 305 20.07 10.78 13.50
N LEU A 306 20.21 9.75 14.34
CA LEU A 306 19.23 9.45 15.39
C LEU A 306 19.41 10.34 16.63
N GLU A 307 20.46 11.16 16.69
CA GLU A 307 20.67 12.04 17.82
C GLU A 307 19.84 13.31 17.63
N ASN A 308 19.03 13.63 18.64
CA ASN A 308 18.23 14.87 18.65
C ASN A 308 19.02 15.99 19.36
N THR A 309 20.36 15.97 19.27
CA THR A 309 21.32 16.81 20.02
C THR A 309 21.67 18.11 19.33
N GLY A 310 20.81 18.62 18.44
CA GLY A 310 20.90 19.98 17.91
C GLY A 310 22.15 20.29 17.07
N ARG A 311 22.16 21.48 16.45
CA ARG A 311 23.10 21.91 15.40
C ARG A 311 24.60 21.94 15.77
N SER A 312 24.98 21.62 17.01
CA SER A 312 26.35 21.78 17.52
C SER A 312 27.24 20.55 17.33
N ASP A 313 26.68 19.35 17.12
CA ASP A 313 27.44 18.11 16.93
C ASP A 313 27.28 17.56 15.51
N ARG A 314 27.94 18.19 14.53
CA ARG A 314 27.81 17.80 13.10
C ARG A 314 28.33 16.41 12.81
N SER A 315 27.44 15.42 12.81
CA SER A 315 27.74 14.04 12.43
C SER A 315 27.90 13.88 10.90
N LYS A 316 28.57 12.82 10.44
CA LYS A 316 28.77 12.55 9.00
C LYS A 316 27.47 12.23 8.25
N LEU A 317 26.43 11.89 9.00
CA LEU A 317 25.12 11.49 8.50
C LEU A 317 24.11 12.65 8.44
N GLU A 318 24.47 13.83 8.97
CA GLU A 318 23.64 15.03 8.90
C GLU A 318 23.43 15.51 7.45
N GLY A 319 22.19 15.95 7.19
CA GLY A 319 21.81 16.63 5.95
C GLY A 319 21.91 15.76 4.70
N LYS A 320 21.78 14.43 4.83
CA LYS A 320 21.76 13.51 3.68
C LYS A 320 20.45 13.66 2.90
N GLN A 321 20.53 13.58 1.57
CA GLN A 321 19.42 13.97 0.70
C GLN A 321 18.91 12.76 -0.08
N TRP A 322 17.72 12.25 0.22
CA TRP A 322 17.08 11.23 -0.61
C TRP A 322 16.22 11.92 -1.67
N ILE A 323 16.74 12.04 -2.89
CA ILE A 323 16.06 12.72 -4.00
C ILE A 323 14.86 11.89 -4.48
N SER A 324 13.78 12.58 -4.82
CA SER A 324 12.58 12.00 -5.41
C SER A 324 12.82 11.46 -6.81
N GLY A 325 12.45 10.19 -7.03
CA GLY A 325 12.45 9.56 -8.35
C GLY A 325 11.31 10.00 -9.25
N LYS A 326 10.31 10.73 -8.73
CA LYS A 326 9.28 11.37 -9.56
C LYS A 326 9.88 12.46 -10.43
N TYR A 327 10.87 13.18 -9.91
CA TYR A 327 11.48 14.35 -10.57
C TYR A 327 12.88 14.09 -11.13
N GLN A 328 13.58 13.06 -10.66
CA GLN A 328 14.92 12.70 -11.13
C GLN A 328 14.99 11.26 -11.63
N GLU A 329 15.48 11.11 -12.86
CA GLU A 329 15.91 9.82 -13.40
C GLU A 329 17.44 9.70 -13.42
N VAL A 330 17.90 8.46 -13.38
CA VAL A 330 19.30 8.04 -13.44
C VAL A 330 19.47 6.92 -14.47
N GLU A 331 20.70 6.68 -14.91
CA GLU A 331 20.94 5.52 -15.78
C GLU A 331 20.77 4.23 -15.00
N GLY A 332 20.06 3.28 -15.59
CA GLY A 332 19.76 1.98 -15.03
C GLY A 332 19.97 0.86 -16.04
N GLY A 333 19.77 -0.38 -15.58
CA GLY A 333 19.88 -1.56 -16.41
C GLY A 333 21.32 -1.93 -16.83
N ARG A 334 21.46 -3.15 -17.34
CA ARG A 334 22.75 -3.76 -17.73
C ARG A 334 22.55 -4.64 -18.96
N GLY A 335 23.62 -4.90 -19.70
CA GLY A 335 23.60 -5.79 -20.86
C GLY A 335 22.67 -5.30 -21.97
N ILE A 336 22.08 -6.22 -22.74
CA ILE A 336 21.20 -5.87 -23.86
C ILE A 336 19.88 -5.24 -23.37
N LEU A 337 19.46 -5.57 -22.15
CA LEU A 337 18.23 -5.09 -21.55
C LEU A 337 18.34 -3.66 -21.01
N LYS A 338 19.55 -3.08 -20.99
CA LYS A 338 19.74 -1.66 -20.68
C LYS A 338 18.93 -0.77 -21.63
N ALA A 339 18.68 -1.16 -22.88
CA ALA A 339 17.95 -0.31 -23.82
C ALA A 339 16.46 -0.10 -23.45
N VAL A 340 15.89 -0.97 -22.60
CA VAL A 340 14.50 -0.85 -22.13
C VAL A 340 14.33 0.45 -21.33
N ASN A 341 13.20 1.13 -21.52
CA ASN A 341 12.90 2.43 -20.91
C ASN A 341 14.03 3.46 -21.14
N ASN A 342 14.62 3.45 -22.33
CA ASN A 342 15.76 4.31 -22.71
C ASN A 342 17.00 4.15 -21.79
N GLY A 343 17.11 3.06 -21.02
CA GLY A 343 18.17 2.88 -20.03
C GLY A 343 18.05 3.77 -18.81
N ARG A 344 16.84 4.20 -18.49
CA ARG A 344 16.54 5.13 -17.41
C ARG A 344 15.63 4.50 -16.37
N GLU A 345 15.82 4.90 -15.12
CA GLU A 345 14.97 4.54 -14.00
C GLU A 345 14.86 5.73 -13.03
N PRO A 346 13.78 5.83 -12.24
CA PRO A 346 13.71 6.75 -11.13
C PRO A 346 14.91 6.56 -10.18
N THR A 347 15.44 7.68 -9.69
CA THR A 347 16.42 7.67 -8.61
C THR A 347 15.81 7.04 -7.35
N GLY A 348 16.58 6.27 -6.59
CA GLY A 348 16.09 5.63 -5.38
C GLY A 348 17.16 4.78 -4.71
N ARG A 349 16.75 3.79 -3.90
CA ARG A 349 17.66 2.89 -3.16
C ARG A 349 17.19 1.45 -3.19
N LEU A 350 18.10 0.52 -2.87
CA LEU A 350 17.84 -0.93 -2.77
C LEU A 350 18.01 -1.44 -1.33
N PRO A 351 17.25 -0.90 -0.34
CA PRO A 351 17.41 -1.29 1.06
C PRO A 351 17.04 -2.76 1.33
N PHE A 352 16.27 -3.39 0.43
CA PHE A 352 15.76 -4.77 0.58
C PHE A 352 16.26 -5.71 -0.54
N GLY A 353 17.36 -5.36 -1.19
CA GLY A 353 17.93 -6.16 -2.28
C GLY A 353 17.41 -5.81 -3.66
N LYS A 354 17.56 -6.75 -4.61
CA LYS A 354 17.42 -6.51 -6.05
C LYS A 354 16.02 -6.72 -6.61
N ALA A 355 15.08 -7.21 -5.81
CA ALA A 355 13.74 -7.52 -6.30
C ALA A 355 12.98 -6.26 -6.76
N PHE A 356 13.16 -5.17 -6.03
CA PHE A 356 12.57 -3.88 -6.33
C PHE A 356 13.43 -2.75 -5.79
N LYS A 357 13.25 -1.57 -6.37
CA LYS A 357 13.81 -0.30 -5.89
C LYS A 357 12.77 0.46 -5.08
N VAL A 358 13.19 0.98 -3.93
CA VAL A 358 12.41 1.92 -3.12
C VAL A 358 12.71 3.33 -3.60
N VAL A 359 11.65 4.04 -3.99
CA VAL A 359 11.72 5.36 -4.59
C VAL A 359 10.90 6.34 -3.75
N VAL A 360 11.50 7.48 -3.40
CA VAL A 360 10.77 8.63 -2.84
C VAL A 360 9.93 9.23 -3.98
N MET A 361 8.63 9.33 -3.77
CA MET A 361 7.68 9.83 -4.76
C MET A 361 7.44 11.32 -4.54
N GLU A 362 6.25 11.76 -4.15
CA GLU A 362 5.92 13.18 -4.03
C GLU A 362 6.08 13.63 -2.58
N PRO A 363 7.10 14.44 -2.25
CA PRO A 363 7.20 15.06 -0.94
C PRO A 363 6.30 16.29 -0.91
N ASP A 364 5.52 16.46 0.16
CA ASP A 364 4.63 17.61 0.34
C ASP A 364 5.07 18.46 1.53
N GLU A 365 5.81 19.54 1.22
CA GLU A 365 6.27 20.53 2.21
C GLU A 365 5.11 21.13 3.03
N THR A 366 3.89 21.16 2.49
CA THR A 366 2.76 21.78 3.20
C THR A 366 2.18 20.89 4.28
N THR A 367 2.33 19.57 4.12
CA THR A 367 1.80 18.58 5.05
C THR A 367 2.92 17.84 5.80
N ASP A 368 4.18 18.14 5.51
CA ASP A 368 5.37 17.49 6.04
C ASP A 368 5.35 15.97 5.84
N THR A 369 4.79 15.50 4.72
CA THR A 369 4.66 14.08 4.38
C THR A 369 5.39 13.71 3.11
N VAL A 370 5.62 12.41 2.95
CA VAL A 370 6.21 11.83 1.75
C VAL A 370 5.70 10.43 1.51
N ASP A 371 5.40 10.12 0.26
CA ASP A 371 5.09 8.77 -0.18
C ASP A 371 6.31 8.07 -0.77
N THR A 372 6.38 6.75 -0.58
CA THR A 372 7.34 5.89 -1.27
C THR A 372 6.65 4.89 -2.17
N ALA A 373 7.35 4.44 -3.20
CA ALA A 373 6.88 3.41 -4.10
C ALA A 373 7.96 2.38 -4.42
N LEU A 374 7.52 1.18 -4.81
CA LEU A 374 8.34 0.12 -5.34
C LEU A 374 8.36 0.18 -6.87
N PHE A 375 9.54 0.01 -7.45
CA PHE A 375 9.73 -0.20 -8.88
C PHE A 375 10.44 -1.52 -9.12
N PHE A 376 9.89 -2.36 -10.00
CA PHE A 376 10.43 -3.67 -10.37
C PHE A 376 11.24 -3.58 -11.67
N ARG A 377 12.10 -4.57 -11.87
CA ARG A 377 12.87 -4.78 -13.10
C ARG A 377 12.83 -6.24 -13.51
N PHE A 378 13.27 -6.51 -14.72
CA PHE A 378 13.47 -7.87 -15.21
C PHE A 378 14.95 -8.12 -15.40
N CYS A 379 15.40 -9.32 -15.05
CA CYS A 379 16.74 -9.76 -15.30
C CYS A 379 16.69 -11.08 -16.07
N ALA A 380 17.55 -11.21 -17.07
CA ALA A 380 17.71 -12.46 -17.79
C ALA A 380 19.15 -12.95 -17.62
N TRP A 381 19.26 -14.23 -17.26
CA TRP A 381 20.53 -14.89 -16.99
C TRP A 381 21.53 -14.64 -18.14
N ARG A 382 22.64 -13.96 -17.83
CA ARG A 382 23.73 -13.52 -18.74
C ARG A 382 23.43 -12.39 -19.74
N MET A 383 22.18 -11.99 -19.91
CA MET A 383 21.78 -10.95 -20.89
C MET A 383 21.62 -9.56 -20.26
N GLY A 384 21.64 -9.51 -18.92
CA GLY A 384 21.59 -8.29 -18.13
C GLY A 384 20.20 -8.05 -17.55
N CYS A 385 19.94 -6.81 -17.13
CA CYS A 385 18.68 -6.41 -16.52
C CYS A 385 18.14 -5.15 -17.18
N THR A 386 16.83 -5.01 -17.21
CA THR A 386 16.21 -3.71 -17.48
C THR A 386 16.55 -2.73 -16.35
N PRO A 387 16.36 -1.43 -16.57
CA PRO A 387 16.19 -0.49 -15.46
C PRO A 387 15.01 -0.90 -14.56
N TYR A 388 14.89 -0.34 -13.36
CA TYR A 388 13.72 -0.43 -12.50
C TYR A 388 12.63 0.52 -13.01
N PHE A 389 11.78 0.07 -13.92
CA PHE A 389 10.81 0.92 -14.62
C PHE A 389 9.35 0.53 -14.37
N ILE A 390 9.09 -0.60 -13.72
CA ILE A 390 7.72 -1.11 -13.53
C ILE A 390 7.23 -0.68 -12.16
N GLY A 391 6.43 0.37 -12.17
CA GLY A 391 5.87 1.01 -11.00
C GLY A 391 5.14 2.28 -11.42
N PRO A 392 4.79 3.16 -10.48
CA PRO A 392 4.97 3.00 -9.04
C PRO A 392 3.96 2.01 -8.44
N VAL A 393 4.43 1.10 -7.60
CA VAL A 393 3.57 0.35 -6.65
C VAL A 393 3.62 1.07 -5.31
N PRO A 394 2.50 1.58 -4.77
CA PRO A 394 2.47 2.27 -3.48
C PRO A 394 3.09 1.41 -2.37
N PHE A 395 3.84 2.05 -1.48
CA PHE A 395 4.54 1.33 -0.40
C PHE A 395 4.22 1.91 0.98
N PHE A 396 5.13 2.69 1.57
CA PHE A 396 4.88 3.35 2.86
C PHE A 396 4.91 4.87 2.71
N SER A 397 4.09 5.53 3.51
CA SER A 397 4.11 6.98 3.68
C SER A 397 4.78 7.34 5.01
N TYR A 398 5.53 8.44 5.00
CA TYR A 398 6.26 8.94 6.15
C TYR A 398 5.94 10.42 6.37
N LYS A 399 6.33 10.93 7.54
CA LYS A 399 6.28 12.35 7.87
C LYS A 399 7.61 12.82 8.44
N VAL A 400 7.80 14.13 8.57
CA VAL A 400 8.91 14.70 9.33
C VAL A 400 8.98 14.05 10.73
N ASN A 401 10.20 13.82 11.20
CA ASN A 401 10.58 13.05 12.39
C ASN A 401 10.35 11.54 12.33
N SER A 402 9.76 10.99 11.26
CA SER A 402 9.71 9.54 11.09
C SER A 402 11.11 8.96 10.89
N LEU A 403 11.28 7.74 11.37
CA LEU A 403 12.47 6.95 11.12
C LEU A 403 12.29 6.16 9.82
N ILE A 404 13.27 6.28 8.92
CA ILE A 404 13.26 5.60 7.63
C ILE A 404 14.50 4.71 7.50
N PHE A 405 14.27 3.46 7.09
CA PHE A 405 15.35 2.53 6.80
C PHE A 405 15.93 2.81 5.40
N VAL A 406 17.21 3.18 5.37
CA VAL A 406 17.90 3.55 4.12
C VAL A 406 18.85 2.45 3.65
N GLY A 407 19.07 1.41 4.46
CA GLY A 407 20.03 0.34 4.18
C GLY A 407 21.49 0.83 4.18
N ASN A 408 22.39 0.19 3.44
CA ASN A 408 23.81 0.55 3.42
C ASN A 408 24.12 1.85 2.67
N LEU A 409 24.82 2.80 3.30
CA LEU A 409 25.40 3.94 2.59
C LEU A 409 26.72 3.57 1.92
N SER A 410 26.89 3.98 0.67
CA SER A 410 28.19 3.99 -0.02
C SER A 410 28.63 5.44 -0.17
N GLU A 411 29.77 5.81 0.42
CA GLU A 411 30.31 7.18 0.35
C GLU A 411 30.94 7.54 -1.01
N GLN A 412 30.87 6.64 -2.00
CA GLN A 412 31.42 6.91 -3.33
C GLN A 412 30.56 7.93 -4.08
N ARG A 413 31.00 9.19 -4.09
CA ARG A 413 30.44 10.22 -4.97
C ARG A 413 30.72 9.88 -6.42
N THR A 414 29.70 9.96 -7.25
CA THR A 414 29.82 9.74 -8.70
C THR A 414 29.58 11.05 -9.43
N ASN A 415 30.50 11.41 -10.34
CA ASN A 415 30.40 12.61 -11.20
C ASN A 415 29.48 12.35 -12.41
N THR A 416 28.43 11.55 -12.23
CA THR A 416 27.56 11.07 -13.30
C THR A 416 26.37 12.00 -13.52
N THR A 417 25.97 12.14 -14.79
CA THR A 417 24.84 12.98 -15.21
C THR A 417 23.50 12.31 -14.89
N SER A 418 22.66 13.02 -14.13
CA SER A 418 21.22 12.75 -13.97
C SER A 418 20.40 13.62 -14.93
N LEU A 419 19.12 13.30 -15.14
CA LEU A 419 18.21 14.17 -15.92
C LEU A 419 16.93 14.41 -15.12
N PRO A 420 16.37 15.63 -15.18
CA PRO A 420 15.05 15.91 -14.66
C PRO A 420 14.00 15.20 -15.54
N THR A 421 12.93 14.69 -14.93
CA THR A 421 11.84 14.02 -15.66
C THR A 421 10.91 15.00 -16.37
N GLY A 422 10.94 16.28 -15.99
CA GLY A 422 9.98 17.27 -16.45
C GLY A 422 8.56 17.06 -15.89
N ALA A 423 8.41 16.21 -14.86
CA ALA A 423 7.14 15.99 -14.19
C ALA A 423 6.63 17.30 -13.57
N THR A 424 5.41 17.71 -13.92
CA THR A 424 4.72 18.81 -13.26
C THR A 424 4.11 18.31 -11.95
N ARG A 425 4.08 19.16 -10.91
CA ARG A 425 3.29 18.87 -9.70
C ARG A 425 1.85 18.60 -10.14
N GLU A 426 1.28 17.46 -9.73
CA GLU A 426 -0.12 17.22 -10.04
C GLU A 426 -0.95 18.32 -9.37
N PRO A 427 -1.80 19.04 -10.12
CA PRO A 427 -2.73 19.96 -9.48
C PRO A 427 -3.63 19.14 -8.59
N LYS A 428 -3.69 19.45 -7.28
CA LYS A 428 -4.80 19.02 -6.41
C LYS A 428 -6.08 19.27 -7.20
N ALA A 429 -6.88 18.23 -7.43
CA ALA A 429 -8.12 18.33 -8.18
C ALA A 429 -8.90 19.55 -7.66
N LYS A 430 -9.14 20.54 -8.52
CA LYS A 430 -9.98 21.69 -8.16
C LYS A 430 -11.36 21.13 -7.86
N THR A 431 -11.77 21.23 -6.61
CA THR A 431 -13.14 20.99 -6.19
C THR A 431 -14.04 21.93 -6.97
N THR A 432 -14.68 21.42 -8.02
CA THR A 432 -15.79 22.11 -8.66
C THR A 432 -16.89 22.20 -7.63
N ASN A 433 -17.27 23.43 -7.29
CA ASN A 433 -18.44 23.73 -6.47
C ASN A 433 -19.69 23.14 -7.14
N GLY A 434 -20.02 21.90 -6.78
CA GLY A 434 -21.31 21.29 -7.03
C GLY A 434 -22.32 21.90 -6.06
N THR A 435 -23.17 22.76 -6.58
CA THR A 435 -24.32 23.29 -5.86
C THR A 435 -25.28 22.18 -5.47
N GLY A 436 -25.35 21.92 -4.16
CA GLY A 436 -26.58 21.64 -3.40
C GLY A 436 -27.48 20.48 -3.85
N VAL A 437 -27.28 19.31 -3.26
CA VAL A 437 -28.38 18.52 -2.66
C VAL A 437 -27.87 18.03 -1.30
N ILE A 438 -28.51 18.50 -0.22
CA ILE A 438 -28.25 18.04 1.15
C ILE A 438 -28.93 16.68 1.28
N GLU A 439 -28.23 15.61 0.91
CA GLU A 439 -28.57 14.26 1.38
C GLU A 439 -27.78 13.99 2.66
N LYS A 440 -28.46 13.42 3.66
CA LYS A 440 -27.84 12.95 4.91
C LYS A 440 -26.80 11.88 4.57
N ILE A 441 -25.54 12.29 4.47
CA ILE A 441 -24.41 11.40 4.26
C ILE A 441 -24.28 10.50 5.49
N ASN A 442 -24.30 9.18 5.26
CA ASN A 442 -23.94 8.19 6.25
C ASN A 442 -22.40 8.23 6.39
N PRO A 443 -21.81 8.54 7.56
CA PRO A 443 -20.38 8.89 7.67
C PRO A 443 -19.40 7.74 7.37
N CYS A 444 -19.89 6.52 7.10
CA CYS A 444 -19.06 5.35 6.80
C CYS A 444 -19.00 5.01 5.30
N THR A 445 -19.56 5.83 4.39
CA THR A 445 -19.25 5.73 2.95
C THR A 445 -18.20 6.78 2.56
N PHE A 446 -16.98 6.62 3.05
CA PHE A 446 -15.81 7.09 2.29
C PHE A 446 -15.65 6.12 1.12
N SER A 447 -16.09 6.55 -0.07
CA SER A 447 -16.05 5.68 -1.24
C SER A 447 -14.60 5.28 -1.55
N SER A 448 -14.46 4.06 -2.06
CA SER A 448 -13.25 3.38 -2.52
C SER A 448 -12.57 4.06 -3.74
N ALA A 449 -12.69 5.38 -3.88
CA ALA A 449 -12.09 6.17 -4.94
C ALA A 449 -10.99 7.07 -4.35
N SER A 450 -9.76 6.55 -4.30
CA SER A 450 -8.49 7.27 -4.43
C SER A 450 -8.47 8.78 -4.11
N GLN A 451 -8.86 9.18 -2.91
CA GLN A 451 -8.63 10.53 -2.39
C GLN A 451 -7.88 10.45 -1.07
N SER A 452 -6.72 11.10 -1.03
CA SER A 452 -5.91 11.27 0.17
C SER A 452 -6.72 11.96 1.27
N ILE A 453 -6.72 11.38 2.48
CA ILE A 453 -7.47 11.83 3.67
C ILE A 453 -6.82 13.08 4.32
N THR A 454 -5.94 13.79 3.62
CA THR A 454 -5.01 14.74 4.23
C THR A 454 -5.50 16.19 4.32
N ASP A 455 -6.65 16.58 3.75
CA ASP A 455 -7.07 18.00 3.72
C ASP A 455 -8.57 18.20 3.99
N GLN A 456 -9.08 17.62 5.08
CA GLN A 456 -10.49 17.76 5.43
C GLN A 456 -10.72 18.92 6.38
N SER A 457 -11.23 20.02 5.83
CA SER A 457 -12.05 20.96 6.61
C SER A 457 -13.50 20.51 6.53
N PHE A 458 -14.18 20.42 7.68
CA PHE A 458 -15.60 20.07 7.74
C PHE A 458 -16.35 21.20 8.43
N SER A 459 -17.35 21.77 7.75
CA SER A 459 -18.07 22.98 8.20
C SER A 459 -17.13 24.15 8.60
N GLY A 460 -16.00 24.31 7.90
CA GLY A 460 -15.02 25.36 8.17
C GLY A 460 -14.06 25.08 9.34
N ILE A 461 -14.10 23.88 9.92
CA ILE A 461 -13.16 23.43 10.96
C ILE A 461 -12.12 22.51 10.31
N ASP A 462 -10.85 22.90 10.40
CA ASP A 462 -9.71 22.04 10.06
C ASP A 462 -9.60 20.87 11.05
N LEU A 463 -9.92 19.66 10.60
CA LEU A 463 -9.91 18.46 11.46
C LEU A 463 -8.50 18.04 11.88
N ARG A 464 -7.47 18.37 11.10
CA ARG A 464 -6.06 18.09 11.44
C ARG A 464 -5.60 18.96 12.59
N SER A 465 -5.84 20.26 12.50
CA SER A 465 -5.54 21.20 13.58
C SER A 465 -6.30 20.85 14.86
N LEU A 466 -7.55 20.37 14.74
CA LEU A 466 -8.33 19.88 15.88
C LEU A 466 -7.75 18.59 16.47
N GLY A 467 -7.30 17.66 15.63
CA GLY A 467 -6.62 16.44 16.06
C GLY A 467 -5.33 16.70 16.83
N ASN A 468 -4.51 17.64 16.36
CA ASN A 468 -3.30 18.03 17.07
C ASN A 468 -3.62 18.66 18.43
N ALA A 469 -4.60 19.57 18.48
CA ALA A 469 -5.04 20.18 19.73
C ALA A 469 -5.56 19.16 20.75
N ILE A 470 -6.27 18.12 20.29
CA ILE A 470 -6.73 17.03 21.16
C ILE A 470 -5.56 16.14 21.59
N ALA A 471 -4.66 15.76 20.68
CA ALA A 471 -3.49 14.94 21.01
C ALA A 471 -2.55 15.61 22.03
N GLU A 472 -2.41 16.93 21.98
CA GLU A 472 -1.65 17.71 22.95
C GLU A 472 -2.17 17.54 24.38
N ILE A 473 -3.49 17.41 24.54
CA ILE A 473 -4.13 17.21 25.84
C ILE A 473 -4.06 15.73 26.24
N GLU A 474 -4.31 14.84 25.29
CA GLU A 474 -4.63 13.44 25.57
C GLU A 474 -3.38 12.53 25.64
N SER A 475 -2.36 12.77 24.80
CA SER A 475 -1.28 11.81 24.59
C SER A 475 0.14 12.38 24.51
N ALA A 476 0.32 13.70 24.56
CA ALA A 476 1.63 14.36 24.42
C ALA A 476 2.72 13.85 25.40
N GLY A 477 2.34 13.46 26.62
CA GLY A 477 3.25 12.89 27.62
C GLY A 477 3.23 11.37 27.73
N SER A 478 2.36 10.69 26.98
CA SER A 478 2.01 9.28 27.17
C SER A 478 2.39 8.40 25.97
N GLY A 479 3.13 8.94 25.00
CA GLY A 479 3.62 8.20 23.85
C GLY A 479 2.83 8.42 22.55
N ASP A 480 2.00 9.46 22.45
CA ASP A 480 1.29 9.83 21.22
C ASP A 480 0.45 8.64 20.68
N TYR A 481 0.68 8.17 19.45
CA TYR A 481 0.01 7.00 18.89
C TYR A 481 0.15 5.72 19.72
N LYS A 482 1.15 5.64 20.61
CA LYS A 482 1.43 4.49 21.49
C LYS A 482 0.70 4.58 22.84
N ALA A 483 0.01 5.68 23.10
CA ALA A 483 -0.59 5.94 24.39
C ALA A 483 -1.70 4.93 24.70
N VAL A 484 -1.57 4.19 25.79
CA VAL A 484 -2.63 3.30 26.31
C VAL A 484 -3.13 3.89 27.61
N GLY A 485 -4.37 4.35 27.60
CA GLY A 485 -5.00 4.98 28.74
C GLY A 485 -5.57 3.99 29.76
N ILE A 486 -6.19 4.57 30.78
CA ILE A 486 -6.81 3.82 31.87
C ILE A 486 -8.05 3.05 31.40
N HIS A 487 -8.30 1.89 32.00
CA HIS A 487 -9.57 1.18 31.81
C HIS A 487 -10.67 1.91 32.57
N THR A 488 -11.76 2.19 31.87
CA THR A 488 -12.90 2.92 32.40
C THR A 488 -14.19 2.27 31.90
N CYS A 489 -15.20 2.22 32.76
CA CYS A 489 -16.55 1.84 32.40
C CYS A 489 -17.48 3.05 32.51
N ALA A 490 -18.19 3.36 31.43
CA ALA A 490 -19.21 4.40 31.35
C ALA A 490 -20.63 3.79 31.34
N ASP A 491 -21.64 4.66 31.43
CA ASP A 491 -23.06 4.31 31.24
C ASP A 491 -23.56 3.15 32.11
N GLY A 492 -23.17 3.14 33.39
CA GLY A 492 -23.57 2.10 34.34
C GLY A 492 -22.92 0.74 34.11
N GLY A 493 -21.81 0.68 33.37
CA GLY A 493 -21.05 -0.54 33.09
C GLY A 493 -21.33 -1.14 31.70
N LEU A 494 -22.11 -0.47 30.86
CA LEU A 494 -22.44 -0.94 29.51
C LEU A 494 -21.34 -0.68 28.48
N ASN A 495 -20.50 0.34 28.72
CA ASN A 495 -19.39 0.69 27.84
C ASN A 495 -18.09 0.63 28.63
N CYS A 496 -17.42 -0.53 28.61
CA CYS A 496 -16.16 -0.76 29.30
C CYS A 496 -15.00 -0.87 28.30
N GLY A 497 -13.88 -0.23 28.59
CA GLY A 497 -12.74 -0.24 27.67
C GLY A 497 -11.59 0.64 28.10
N ARG A 498 -10.59 0.76 27.24
CA ARG A 498 -9.43 1.64 27.44
C ARG A 498 -9.36 2.70 26.37
N ALA A 499 -8.82 3.85 26.72
CA ALA A 499 -8.41 4.84 25.73
C ALA A 499 -7.20 4.32 24.95
N LEU A 500 -7.28 4.37 23.63
CA LEU A 500 -6.29 3.83 22.70
C LEU A 500 -5.72 4.93 21.83
N GLY A 501 -4.39 5.03 21.83
CA GLY A 501 -3.62 5.79 20.86
C GLY A 501 -3.64 7.31 21.03
N ARG A 502 -3.23 8.00 19.96
CA ARG A 502 -2.95 9.44 19.90
C ARG A 502 -4.09 10.31 20.42
N TYR A 503 -5.31 9.92 20.10
CA TYR A 503 -6.52 10.68 20.45
C TYR A 503 -7.24 10.11 21.67
N GLN A 504 -6.65 9.11 22.34
CA GLN A 504 -7.25 8.42 23.49
C GLN A 504 -8.67 7.91 23.17
N PHE A 505 -8.86 7.32 22.00
CA PHE A 505 -10.16 6.75 21.59
C PHE A 505 -10.53 5.60 22.50
N MET A 506 -11.67 5.69 23.17
CA MET A 506 -12.18 4.55 23.92
C MET A 506 -12.37 3.34 23.01
N SER A 507 -11.92 2.16 23.44
CA SER A 507 -11.97 0.93 22.64
C SER A 507 -13.38 0.50 22.23
N TYR A 508 -14.42 1.01 22.91
CA TYR A 508 -15.83 0.84 22.55
C TYR A 508 -16.37 1.93 21.62
N ASN A 509 -15.57 2.91 21.21
CA ASN A 509 -16.00 3.92 20.26
C ASN A 509 -16.34 3.24 18.92
N PRO A 510 -17.51 3.53 18.32
CA PRO A 510 -17.98 2.80 17.14
C PRO A 510 -17.03 2.90 15.93
N TYR A 511 -16.30 4.00 15.77
CA TYR A 511 -15.33 4.17 14.68
C TYR A 511 -14.05 3.37 14.92
N ALA A 512 -13.58 3.30 16.16
CA ALA A 512 -12.45 2.45 16.54
C ALA A 512 -12.85 0.96 16.42
N VAL A 513 -14.01 0.58 16.96
CA VAL A 513 -14.55 -0.80 16.88
C VAL A 513 -14.66 -1.25 15.43
N GLN A 514 -15.18 -0.42 14.53
CA GLN A 514 -15.30 -0.78 13.11
C GLN A 514 -13.95 -1.08 12.46
N LEU A 515 -12.90 -0.31 12.74
CA LEU A 515 -11.58 -0.51 12.15
C LEU A 515 -10.77 -1.63 12.84
N ILE A 516 -11.04 -1.89 14.12
CA ILE A 516 -10.37 -2.95 14.88
C ILE A 516 -11.02 -4.31 14.60
N ALA A 517 -12.34 -4.41 14.66
CA ALA A 517 -13.06 -5.68 14.58
C ALA A 517 -12.96 -6.39 13.22
N VAL A 518 -12.63 -5.65 12.15
CA VAL A 518 -12.41 -6.21 10.81
C VAL A 518 -11.05 -6.89 10.66
N LYS A 519 -10.11 -6.66 11.58
CA LYS A 519 -8.81 -7.31 11.57
C LYS A 519 -8.91 -8.73 12.16
N PRO A 520 -8.15 -9.70 11.63
CA PRO A 520 -8.04 -11.03 12.24
C PRO A 520 -7.63 -10.92 13.71
N GLY A 521 -8.40 -11.53 14.63
CA GLY A 521 -8.17 -11.43 16.08
C GLY A 521 -8.63 -10.11 16.72
N GLY A 522 -9.14 -9.16 15.94
CA GLY A 522 -9.54 -7.84 16.41
C GLY A 522 -10.75 -7.87 17.34
N GLN A 523 -11.70 -8.80 17.16
CA GLN A 523 -12.82 -8.97 18.08
C GLN A 523 -12.37 -9.52 19.44
N GLU A 524 -11.46 -10.50 19.43
CA GLU A 524 -10.85 -11.04 20.64
C GLU A 524 -10.06 -9.96 21.38
N PHE A 525 -9.27 -9.16 20.66
CA PHE A 525 -8.57 -8.01 21.22
C PHE A 525 -9.53 -7.02 21.88
N LEU A 526 -10.61 -6.62 21.20
CA LEU A 526 -11.62 -5.72 21.77
C LEU A 526 -12.25 -6.30 23.04
N SER A 527 -12.57 -7.60 23.03
CA SER A 527 -13.13 -8.29 24.21
C SER A 527 -12.15 -8.34 25.38
N GLN A 528 -10.86 -8.56 25.13
CA GLN A 528 -9.84 -8.53 26.17
C GLN A 528 -9.69 -7.13 26.77
N VAL A 529 -9.66 -6.09 25.92
CA VAL A 529 -9.54 -4.70 26.37
C VAL A 529 -10.78 -4.26 27.15
N GLU A 530 -11.97 -4.69 26.74
CA GLU A 530 -13.22 -4.50 27.49
C GLU A 530 -13.14 -5.10 28.90
N GLN A 531 -12.53 -6.28 29.03
CA GLN A 531 -12.28 -6.97 30.31
C GLN A 531 -11.15 -6.37 31.15
N GLY A 532 -10.48 -5.33 30.66
CA GLY A 532 -9.43 -4.62 31.40
C GLY A 532 -8.00 -5.01 31.04
N HIS A 533 -7.79 -5.87 30.04
CA HIS A 533 -6.46 -6.11 29.47
C HIS A 533 -5.83 -4.77 29.08
N GLN A 534 -4.54 -4.60 29.39
CA GLN A 534 -3.78 -3.42 28.97
C GLN A 534 -2.96 -3.83 27.75
N PRO A 535 -3.35 -3.39 26.53
CA PRO A 535 -2.58 -3.66 25.34
C PRO A 535 -1.14 -3.24 25.51
N THR A 536 -0.24 -4.09 25.06
CA THR A 536 1.13 -3.69 24.74
C THR A 536 1.12 -2.73 23.54
N GLU A 537 2.21 -1.99 23.38
CA GLU A 537 2.41 -1.14 22.19
C GLU A 537 2.28 -1.96 20.89
N ALA A 538 2.76 -3.21 20.90
CA ALA A 538 2.68 -4.11 19.76
C ALA A 538 1.23 -4.49 19.42
N GLU A 539 0.44 -4.91 20.42
CA GLU A 539 -0.99 -5.22 20.22
C GLU A 539 -1.76 -3.98 19.77
N LEU A 540 -1.48 -2.80 20.36
CA LEU A 540 -2.13 -1.56 19.93
C LEU A 540 -1.86 -1.25 18.45
N PHE A 541 -0.64 -1.44 17.96
CA PHE A 541 -0.30 -1.18 16.56
C PHE A 541 -0.73 -2.27 15.61
N GLU A 542 -0.80 -3.52 16.06
CA GLU A 542 -1.39 -4.62 15.30
C GLU A 542 -2.88 -4.37 15.05
N PHE A 543 -3.62 -4.03 16.10
CA PHE A 543 -5.07 -3.92 16.01
C PHE A 543 -5.59 -2.52 15.69
N PHE A 544 -4.87 -1.47 16.04
CA PHE A 544 -5.26 -0.07 15.82
C PHE A 544 -4.06 0.83 15.46
N PRO A 545 -3.46 0.63 14.26
CA PRO A 545 -2.29 1.37 13.81
C PRO A 545 -2.57 2.87 13.63
N PRO A 546 -1.52 3.73 13.59
CA PRO A 546 -1.67 5.19 13.47
C PRO A 546 -2.64 5.68 12.39
N ALA A 547 -2.61 5.07 11.19
CA ALA A 547 -3.50 5.44 10.10
C ALA A 547 -4.98 5.17 10.42
N ASP A 548 -5.28 4.12 11.17
CA ASP A 548 -6.64 3.80 11.59
C ASP A 548 -7.08 4.67 12.77
N GLN A 549 -6.15 5.03 13.66
CA GLN A 549 -6.40 6.02 14.70
C GLN A 549 -6.79 7.37 14.09
N ASP A 550 -6.04 7.83 13.08
CA ASP A 550 -6.33 9.07 12.34
C ASP A 550 -7.66 8.95 11.58
N ARG A 551 -7.91 7.83 10.90
CA ARG A 551 -9.16 7.60 10.15
C ARG A 551 -10.38 7.60 11.07
N ALA A 552 -10.32 6.87 12.19
CA ALA A 552 -11.38 6.87 13.20
C ALA A 552 -11.60 8.27 13.77
N PHE A 553 -10.53 9.01 14.05
CA PHE A 553 -10.61 10.38 14.53
C PHE A 553 -11.33 11.30 13.57
N MET A 554 -10.89 11.33 12.31
CA MET A 554 -11.49 12.22 11.30
C MET A 554 -12.97 11.91 11.09
N ALA A 555 -13.33 10.62 11.00
CA ALA A 555 -14.71 10.19 10.84
C ALA A 555 -15.59 10.57 12.05
N ASP A 556 -15.11 10.32 13.27
CA ASP A 556 -15.83 10.69 14.49
C ASP A 556 -15.98 12.21 14.62
N MET A 557 -14.92 12.98 14.39
CA MET A 557 -14.97 14.44 14.49
C MET A 557 -15.89 15.06 13.44
N ALA A 558 -15.84 14.59 12.19
CA ALA A 558 -16.75 15.05 11.14
C ALA A 558 -18.22 14.81 11.53
N ASN A 559 -18.54 13.60 12.02
CA ASN A 559 -19.87 13.28 12.52
C ASN A 559 -20.26 14.15 13.71
N LYS A 560 -19.36 14.33 14.69
CA LYS A 560 -19.63 15.18 15.87
C LYS A 560 -19.86 16.63 15.46
N ILE A 561 -19.14 17.18 14.50
CA ILE A 561 -19.36 18.54 13.98
C ILE A 561 -20.73 18.61 13.30
N GLN A 562 -21.04 17.64 12.44
CA GLN A 562 -22.31 17.58 11.71
C GLN A 562 -23.53 17.55 12.65
N VAL A 563 -23.46 16.76 13.72
CA VAL A 563 -24.55 16.66 14.69
C VAL A 563 -24.58 17.87 15.62
N THR A 564 -23.43 18.43 15.99
CA THR A 564 -23.34 19.51 16.98
C THR A 564 -23.78 20.86 16.42
N GLN A 565 -23.51 21.14 15.15
CA GLN A 565 -23.95 22.40 14.51
C GLN A 565 -25.48 22.55 14.48
N GLU A 566 -26.23 21.45 14.57
CA GLU A 566 -27.70 21.45 14.64
C GLU A 566 -28.23 21.65 16.08
N GLN A 567 -27.36 21.58 17.09
CA GLN A 567 -27.72 21.76 18.50
C GLN A 567 -27.69 23.23 18.92
N ILE A 568 -28.54 23.60 19.89
CA ILE A 568 -28.58 24.95 20.45
C ILE A 568 -27.64 25.03 21.65
N ASP A 569 -26.74 26.02 21.66
CA ASP A 569 -25.92 26.37 22.81
C ASP A 569 -26.82 26.96 23.92
N PRO A 570 -27.01 26.27 25.06
CA PRO A 570 -27.89 26.74 26.14
C PRO A 570 -27.42 28.05 26.76
N ALA A 571 -26.14 28.42 26.63
CA ALA A 571 -25.61 29.68 27.15
C ALA A 571 -25.93 30.88 26.24
N ARG A 572 -26.18 30.65 24.95
CA ARG A 572 -26.35 31.71 23.93
C ARG A 572 -27.71 31.70 23.24
N GLY A 573 -28.48 30.62 23.36
CA GLY A 573 -29.76 30.45 22.68
C GLY A 573 -29.64 30.37 21.16
N GLN A 574 -28.45 30.11 20.62
CA GLN A 574 -28.14 30.03 19.19
C GLN A 574 -27.47 28.70 18.86
N PRO A 575 -27.50 28.24 17.59
CA PRO A 575 -26.77 27.04 17.18
C PRO A 575 -25.27 27.12 17.46
N PHE A 576 -24.64 25.98 17.76
CA PHE A 576 -23.18 25.91 17.90
C PHE A 576 -22.49 26.24 16.57
N THR A 577 -21.67 27.30 16.55
CA THR A 577 -20.92 27.76 15.37
C THR A 577 -19.54 28.27 15.76
N GLY A 578 -18.62 28.34 14.79
CA GLY A 578 -17.26 28.87 14.97
C GLY A 578 -16.50 28.22 16.12
N ASP A 579 -15.79 29.04 16.91
CA ASP A 579 -15.02 28.59 18.08
C ASP A 579 -15.85 27.74 19.05
N ARG A 580 -17.14 28.05 19.19
CA ARG A 580 -18.00 27.37 20.15
C ARG A 580 -18.37 25.96 19.70
N LEU A 581 -18.43 25.76 18.39
CA LEU A 581 -18.59 24.43 17.80
C LEU A 581 -17.34 23.57 18.08
N ILE A 582 -16.14 24.14 17.95
CA ILE A 582 -14.87 23.46 18.27
C ILE A 582 -14.81 23.06 19.75
N GLU A 583 -15.09 24.00 20.67
CA GLU A 583 -15.14 23.72 22.11
C GLU A 583 -16.12 22.58 22.42
N ARG A 584 -17.30 22.61 21.81
CA ARG A 584 -18.35 21.62 22.09
C ARG A 584 -18.03 20.24 21.51
N VAL A 585 -17.42 20.17 20.33
CA VAL A 585 -16.98 18.91 19.72
C VAL A 585 -15.87 18.28 20.55
N ALA A 586 -14.89 19.07 21.01
CA ALA A 586 -13.86 18.61 21.94
C ALA A 586 -14.46 18.11 23.26
N GLN A 587 -15.47 18.79 23.82
CA GLN A 587 -16.20 18.29 24.99
C GLN A 587 -16.85 16.92 24.72
N LYS A 588 -17.47 16.73 23.56
CA LYS A 588 -18.10 15.44 23.22
C LYS A 588 -17.08 14.33 23.00
N HIS A 589 -15.89 14.64 22.52
CA HIS A 589 -14.76 13.70 22.48
C HIS A 589 -14.40 13.23 23.89
N PHE A 590 -14.19 14.17 24.81
CA PHE A 590 -13.74 13.89 26.18
C PHE A 590 -14.82 13.26 27.08
N GLY A 591 -16.04 13.80 27.06
CA GLY A 591 -17.12 13.40 27.97
C GLY A 591 -18.19 12.49 27.36
N GLY A 592 -18.05 12.14 26.08
CA GLY A 592 -19.08 11.43 25.30
C GLY A 592 -20.15 12.34 24.71
N ASP A 593 -20.91 11.81 23.75
CA ASP A 593 -21.86 12.58 22.93
C ASP A 593 -23.02 13.19 23.71
N TYR A 594 -23.39 12.57 24.84
CA TYR A 594 -24.46 13.02 25.74
C TYR A 594 -23.96 13.88 26.91
N SER A 595 -22.67 14.21 26.96
CA SER A 595 -22.09 15.05 28.00
C SER A 595 -22.83 16.38 28.14
N LYS A 596 -23.04 16.86 29.37
CA LYS A 596 -23.67 18.15 29.63
C LYS A 596 -22.78 19.28 29.09
N VAL A 597 -23.34 20.19 28.29
CA VAL A 597 -22.61 21.38 27.78
C VAL A 597 -21.95 22.13 28.95
N ASP A 598 -20.65 22.40 28.85
CA ASP A 598 -19.83 23.05 29.88
C ASP A 598 -19.98 22.44 31.28
N GLY A 599 -20.15 21.12 31.35
CA GLY A 599 -20.20 20.40 32.61
C GLY A 599 -18.93 20.60 33.46
N ASN A 600 -19.09 20.52 34.78
CA ASN A 600 -17.96 20.51 35.71
C ASN A 600 -17.42 19.09 35.97
N GLY A 601 -17.98 18.06 35.32
CA GLY A 601 -17.50 16.68 35.43
C GLY A 601 -16.11 16.53 34.82
N SER A 602 -15.31 15.61 35.35
CA SER A 602 -13.93 15.33 34.92
C SER A 602 -13.76 13.84 34.60
N ASP A 603 -12.65 13.49 33.96
CA ASP A 603 -12.23 12.10 33.75
C ASP A 603 -11.88 11.42 35.08
N ALA A 604 -11.56 10.13 35.04
CA ALA A 604 -11.20 9.37 36.25
C ALA A 604 -9.90 9.87 36.92
N LEU A 605 -9.14 10.74 36.25
CA LEU A 605 -7.91 11.36 36.77
C LEU A 605 -8.16 12.76 37.36
N GLY A 606 -9.36 13.34 37.18
CA GLY A 606 -9.75 14.61 37.79
C GLY A 606 -8.99 15.83 37.24
N ARG A 607 -8.33 15.72 36.08
CA ARG A 607 -7.32 16.71 35.62
C ARG A 607 -7.94 17.94 34.98
N LEU A 608 -9.00 17.77 34.20
CA LEU A 608 -9.71 18.84 33.52
C LEU A 608 -11.21 18.64 33.66
N SER A 609 -11.95 19.71 33.98
CA SER A 609 -13.40 19.68 33.81
C SER A 609 -13.73 19.62 32.31
N LEU A 610 -14.88 19.09 31.94
CA LEU A 610 -15.37 19.08 30.56
C LEU A 610 -15.31 20.48 29.94
N LYS A 611 -15.72 21.51 30.69
CA LYS A 611 -15.62 22.91 30.27
C LYS A 611 -14.17 23.33 29.98
N ASP A 612 -13.24 22.99 30.87
CA ASP A 612 -11.83 23.35 30.73
C ASP A 612 -11.18 22.59 29.58
N TYR A 613 -11.52 21.31 29.38
CA TYR A 613 -11.08 20.51 28.24
C TYR A 613 -11.42 21.19 26.91
N GLY A 614 -12.69 21.58 26.73
CA GLY A 614 -13.13 22.25 25.49
C GLY A 614 -12.40 23.57 25.23
N LYS A 615 -12.15 24.36 26.29
CA LYS A 615 -11.41 25.63 26.18
C LYS A 615 -9.94 25.42 25.87
N THR A 616 -9.30 24.44 26.50
CA THR A 616 -7.90 24.09 26.23
C THR A 616 -7.74 23.61 24.80
N ALA A 617 -8.64 22.75 24.31
CA ALA A 617 -8.62 22.29 22.92
C ALA A 617 -8.78 23.45 21.93
N LEU A 618 -9.69 24.41 22.19
CA LEU A 618 -9.82 25.60 21.36
C LEU A 618 -8.57 26.48 21.39
N ALA A 619 -7.95 26.66 22.56
CA ALA A 619 -6.74 27.46 22.70
C ALA A 619 -5.58 26.84 21.90
N SER A 620 -5.35 25.53 22.04
CA SER A 620 -4.38 24.79 21.22
C SER A 620 -4.71 24.88 19.74
N TYR A 621 -5.97 24.67 19.36
CA TYR A 621 -6.43 24.77 17.96
C TYR A 621 -6.10 26.12 17.32
N ARG A 622 -6.32 27.23 18.05
CA ARG A 622 -6.01 28.58 17.57
C ARG A 622 -4.50 28.81 17.49
N ASN A 623 -3.73 28.31 18.45
CA ASN A 623 -2.28 28.42 18.43
C ASN A 623 -1.68 27.70 17.22
N SER A 624 -2.18 26.50 16.88
CA SER A 624 -1.79 25.79 15.66
C SER A 624 -2.21 26.51 14.37
N ASN A 625 -3.26 27.32 14.41
CA ASN A 625 -3.71 28.16 13.28
C ASN A 625 -3.05 29.55 13.23
N SER A 626 -2.23 29.93 14.23
CA SER A 626 -1.63 31.26 14.34
C SER A 626 -0.38 31.45 13.49
N ASP A 627 0.21 30.37 12.99
CA ASP A 627 1.34 30.40 12.03
C ASP A 627 0.91 30.65 10.58
N ASN A 628 -0.40 30.84 10.34
CA ASN A 628 -0.94 31.31 9.07
C ASN A 628 -1.32 32.78 9.20
N GLY A 629 -0.46 33.68 8.69
CA GLY A 629 -0.63 35.12 8.78
C GLY A 629 -2.04 35.59 8.39
N THR A 630 -2.70 36.30 9.30
CA THR A 630 -4.03 36.88 9.11
C THR A 630 -4.08 37.82 7.90
N LEU A 631 -4.85 37.44 6.88
CA LEU A 631 -5.32 38.37 5.85
C LEU A 631 -6.62 39.01 6.35
N THR A 632 -6.52 40.17 6.99
CA THR A 632 -7.69 41.00 7.33
C THR A 632 -8.21 41.70 6.09
N CYS A 633 -9.37 41.28 5.57
CA CYS A 633 -10.14 42.09 4.65
C CYS A 633 -11.18 42.91 5.43
N SER A 634 -10.87 44.18 5.71
CA SER A 634 -11.90 45.17 6.05
C SER A 634 -12.75 45.48 4.81
N PRO A 635 -14.09 45.59 4.92
CA PRO A 635 -14.93 45.95 3.80
C PRO A 635 -14.80 47.45 3.52
N ASN A 636 -14.09 47.81 2.46
CA ASN A 636 -14.14 49.16 1.91
C ASN A 636 -15.31 49.21 0.92
N VAL A 637 -16.42 49.80 1.36
CA VAL A 637 -17.62 50.01 0.54
C VAL A 637 -17.35 51.16 -0.41
N ASN A 638 -17.21 50.88 -1.70
CA ASN A 638 -17.49 51.86 -2.75
C ASN A 638 -18.60 51.29 -3.64
N SER A 639 -19.83 51.70 -3.31
CA SER A 639 -21.01 51.52 -4.15
C SER A 639 -21.07 52.68 -5.14
N SER A 640 -21.06 52.35 -6.43
CA SER A 640 -21.52 53.23 -7.49
C SER A 640 -22.65 52.53 -8.23
N TYR A 641 -23.87 53.07 -8.15
CA TYR A 641 -24.59 53.66 -9.29
C TYR A 641 -26.04 54.10 -8.91
N ILE A 642 -26.31 55.41 -9.14
CA ILE A 642 -27.57 56.06 -9.61
C ILE A 642 -28.81 55.97 -8.68
N SER A 643 -29.32 57.04 -8.05
CA SER A 643 -30.08 58.23 -8.56
C SER A 643 -31.08 58.56 -7.42
N THR A 644 -31.38 59.79 -6.96
CA THR A 644 -31.97 60.94 -7.65
C THR A 644 -32.14 62.09 -6.65
N ALA A 645 -32.35 63.31 -7.17
CA ALA A 645 -33.03 64.46 -6.56
C ALA A 645 -32.18 65.58 -5.91
N LYS A 646 -31.73 66.49 -6.80
CA LYS A 646 -32.10 67.93 -6.89
C LYS A 646 -32.12 68.84 -5.64
N ASN A 647 -31.56 70.03 -5.91
CA ASN A 647 -31.79 71.38 -5.33
C ASN A 647 -30.94 71.71 -4.09
N THR A 648 -30.26 72.85 -3.96
CA THR A 648 -30.10 74.08 -4.78
C THR A 648 -29.01 74.92 -4.10
N GLU A 649 -28.28 75.73 -4.89
CA GLU A 649 -27.76 77.08 -4.58
C GLU A 649 -27.00 77.36 -3.26
N ASN A 650 -25.73 77.80 -3.34
CA ASN A 650 -25.36 79.22 -3.49
C ASN A 650 -23.86 79.46 -3.26
N GLY A 651 -23.29 80.37 -4.06
CA GLY A 651 -22.13 81.28 -3.83
C GLY A 651 -20.88 80.75 -3.10
N ARG A 652 -19.67 80.90 -3.62
CA ARG A 652 -19.10 82.08 -4.30
C ARG A 652 -17.82 81.69 -5.01
#